data_AF-A0A7X3V1G6-F1
#
_entry.id   AF-A0A7X3V1G6-F1
#
_cell.length_a   1.000
_cell.length_b   1.000
_cell.length_c   1.000
_cell.angle_alpha   90.00
_cell.angle_beta   90.00
_cell.angle_gamma   90.00
#
_symmetry.space_group_name_H-M   'P 1'
#
loop_
_entity.id
_entity.type
_entity.pdbx_description
1 polymer ?
#
loop_
_entity_poly.entity_id
_entity_poly.type
_entity_poly.pdbx_seq_one_letter_code
_entity_poly.pdbx_strand_id
1 'polypeptide(L)'
;MNPTAPDASGVPADRAVSEPAGPIPGQEWPVRKRIRIAARRELPTLLPPGLQRLLSIALALAGFMVADTIFLVLVRLADRVGLEPFALGASNLPRFYQALLLAHTGAGLLLAAVMAAFLVAHLPRVWPRQHAGAVWTGASYAAFGLTLAASGLFITSEAASQGNSWAWWLHSAMAVLAVAGYWVHRRVSHTPPAAARFTRFLAAAAATSLALFVVHGAEAVHTSRSRDAPGAGMSVAGGAGRDAAALLQGDFGPSGWVPTGAVPPESPFFPSPVTTTTGRLLPPGFLAGDDPGADPEMVRAEADTRGFVGETRIGAEGCGRCHQDIVNQWSESAHRFASFNNPFYEATIRSMRSESTESNRWIERHLADAGDAGGDVGRAKSKWCAGCHDPVLLLGGMMTSEIDRGSLEAQAGLTCLACHAIDRIHELTGNGNYNVADRSEDPYVFASAPQGSPGRFLHDAALKARPRVHAARMLKPFFRESAYCATCHKVGLTEPVNGYRWLRGQNEFDAWDDSGVSLNAARTFYLPPERRECQDCHMPPEPATLGDLAAEDGMVRSHRFLAANTALPFLRGDDAALRRIEDFLRADKLRIDVFAVRTPAADSARLLVHEGSSVPAGVPITFDVVTRNLDVGHTFPGGTNDSNEGWIEFTVSDSLGQSLFASGLVGSDGHLDPRSHTYKSVLVDRNGDAIDRRNAQDIHTAVYANVIGPGTADLAHYRLTLPTTLTGSPLTVTARLLWRKFDRAYTEFAFESNPAGFPGFDAPPELPITVIASDSVLIRVTASGADFAVPVATEPDWTHHNDYGIALLLEGDLRGAGQAFARVEALAPGRIDGPLNLARTALAEGRLTLAYNALERSEAIESGNPRSAWVWGQVLQEDGRYEDAASAYRRVLHDFPDDRAAWRALGRTLFLDGRYQDALAALDRLLDIDPEDRVAHYHRMLSLRALGRDEAAARAEAAYLYYGIDESAQEITRAYRARHPGANTMAQRIRIHRLEAIR
;
A
#
# COMPACT_ATOMS: atom_id res chain seq x y z
N MET A 1 48.63 -47.39 22.03
CA MET A 1 49.56 -48.40 22.58
C MET A 1 50.63 -47.67 23.40
N ASN A 2 51.18 -48.31 24.44
CA ASN A 2 52.20 -47.78 25.38
C ASN A 2 53.52 -47.32 24.71
N PRO A 3 54.45 -46.63 25.42
CA PRO A 3 54.33 -45.72 26.59
C PRO A 3 54.94 -44.32 26.21
N THR A 4 55.53 -43.40 27.00
CA THR A 4 56.00 -43.26 28.42
C THR A 4 55.81 -41.81 28.94
N ALA A 5 56.27 -41.54 30.18
CA ALA A 5 56.67 -40.24 30.76
C ALA A 5 58.06 -40.47 31.48
N PRO A 6 58.60 -39.68 32.46
CA PRO A 6 58.17 -38.41 33.06
C PRO A 6 59.29 -37.39 33.49
N ASP A 7 58.84 -36.23 34.02
CA ASP A 7 59.30 -35.46 35.23
C ASP A 7 60.61 -34.62 35.43
N ALA A 8 60.41 -33.61 36.31
CA ALA A 8 61.24 -33.11 37.44
C ALA A 8 62.50 -32.18 37.32
N SER A 9 62.31 -30.90 37.70
CA SER A 9 62.98 -30.14 38.80
C SER A 9 64.44 -29.57 38.76
N GLY A 10 64.61 -28.35 39.34
CA GLY A 10 65.76 -27.88 40.18
C GLY A 10 66.98 -27.19 39.50
N VAL A 11 67.34 -25.89 39.64
CA VAL A 11 67.65 -25.01 40.82
C VAL A 11 68.86 -25.53 41.66
N PRO A 12 69.91 -24.75 42.07
CA PRO A 12 70.37 -23.36 41.78
C PRO A 12 71.94 -23.20 41.60
N ALA A 13 72.46 -21.95 41.75
CA ALA A 13 73.74 -21.55 42.43
C ALA A 13 75.13 -21.84 41.77
N ASP A 14 76.25 -21.16 42.13
CA ASP A 14 76.49 -19.75 42.55
C ASP A 14 78.01 -19.37 42.36
N ARG A 15 78.32 -18.07 42.37
CA ARG A 15 79.60 -17.34 42.62
C ARG A 15 81.02 -17.99 42.47
N ALA A 16 81.77 -17.38 41.54
CA ALA A 16 83.06 -16.64 41.74
C ALA A 16 84.38 -17.35 42.18
N VAL A 17 85.54 -16.74 41.85
CA VAL A 17 86.57 -16.20 42.79
C VAL A 17 87.88 -15.73 42.10
N SER A 18 88.54 -14.73 42.71
CA SER A 18 89.96 -14.28 42.65
C SER A 18 90.62 -13.69 41.39
N GLU A 19 91.21 -12.50 41.61
CA GLU A 19 92.35 -11.87 40.92
C GLU A 19 93.69 -12.61 41.20
N PRO A 20 94.83 -12.19 40.62
CA PRO A 20 95.73 -11.26 41.35
C PRO A 20 96.42 -10.19 40.47
N ALA A 21 97.26 -9.31 41.04
CA ALA A 21 97.65 -8.02 40.44
C ALA A 21 99.16 -7.66 40.40
N GLY A 22 99.59 -7.05 39.28
CA GLY A 22 100.74 -6.12 39.13
C GLY A 22 102.17 -6.69 39.20
N PRO A 23 103.23 -5.84 39.12
CA PRO A 23 103.26 -4.40 38.77
C PRO A 23 104.44 -3.97 37.83
N ILE A 24 104.74 -2.65 37.79
CA ILE A 24 105.98 -1.93 37.34
C ILE A 24 106.30 -1.79 35.80
N PRO A 25 107.06 -0.74 35.35
CA PRO A 25 106.51 0.15 34.30
C PRO A 25 107.48 0.69 33.20
N GLY A 26 106.98 1.58 32.34
CA GLY A 26 107.68 2.85 32.04
C GLY A 26 108.08 3.17 30.60
N GLN A 27 107.30 4.04 29.93
CA GLN A 27 107.84 5.20 29.18
C GLN A 27 106.73 6.20 28.81
N GLU A 28 107.03 7.50 28.95
CA GLU A 28 106.23 8.66 28.50
C GLU A 28 106.82 9.16 27.16
N TRP A 29 106.23 9.99 26.29
CA TRP A 29 105.02 10.85 26.22
C TRP A 29 104.84 11.24 24.71
N PRO A 30 104.00 12.21 24.24
CA PRO A 30 102.86 12.91 24.83
C PRO A 30 101.61 13.02 23.88
N VAL A 31 100.68 13.91 24.27
CA VAL A 31 99.66 14.62 23.45
C VAL A 31 98.23 14.03 23.41
N ARG A 32 97.29 14.92 23.75
CA ARG A 32 95.85 14.68 23.89
C ARG A 32 95.13 14.52 22.54
N LYS A 33 94.13 13.64 22.50
CA LYS A 33 92.83 13.92 21.84
C LYS A 33 91.70 13.11 22.49
N ARG A 34 90.57 13.77 22.79
CA ARG A 34 89.35 13.09 23.27
C ARG A 34 88.79 12.24 22.14
N ILE A 35 88.64 10.93 22.35
CA ILE A 35 87.87 10.07 21.43
C ILE A 35 86.39 10.48 21.57
N ARG A 36 85.89 11.24 20.59
CA ARG A 36 84.44 11.29 20.35
C ARG A 36 84.03 9.91 19.87
N ILE A 37 83.08 9.28 20.57
CA ILE A 37 82.34 8.13 20.03
C ILE A 37 81.75 8.60 18.70
N ALA A 38 82.16 7.98 17.60
CA ALA A 38 81.68 8.35 16.29
C ALA A 38 80.18 8.06 16.21
N ALA A 39 79.38 9.07 15.86
CA ALA A 39 77.99 8.84 15.51
C ALA A 39 77.95 7.80 14.37
N ARG A 40 77.02 6.84 14.45
CA ARG A 40 76.78 5.90 13.34
C ARG A 40 76.53 6.73 12.09
N ARG A 41 77.42 6.65 11.09
CA ARG A 41 77.13 7.15 9.74
C ARG A 41 75.83 6.49 9.29
N GLU A 42 74.80 7.28 9.06
CA GLU A 42 73.64 6.79 8.32
C GLU A 42 74.15 6.33 6.96
N LEU A 43 73.94 5.05 6.62
CA LEU A 43 74.28 4.54 5.31
C LEU A 43 73.44 5.31 4.27
N PRO A 44 74.03 5.82 3.18
CA PRO A 44 73.27 6.54 2.17
C PRO A 44 72.18 5.61 1.63
N THR A 45 70.96 6.15 1.52
CA THR A 45 69.78 5.38 1.11
C THR A 45 69.99 4.76 -0.27
N LEU A 46 70.03 3.42 -0.32
CA LEU A 46 70.25 2.63 -1.55
C LEU A 46 69.14 2.81 -2.61
N LEU A 47 68.07 3.53 -2.29
CA LEU A 47 67.03 3.95 -3.22
C LEU A 47 67.47 5.23 -3.96
N PRO A 48 67.46 5.28 -5.31
CA PRO A 48 67.65 6.52 -6.05
C PRO A 48 66.52 7.54 -5.75
N PRO A 49 66.73 8.86 -5.95
CA PRO A 49 65.80 9.91 -5.53
C PRO A 49 64.35 9.73 -6.00
N GLY A 50 64.11 9.18 -7.19
CA GLY A 50 62.76 8.86 -7.68
C GLY A 50 62.03 7.81 -6.82
N LEU A 51 62.73 6.74 -6.43
CA LEU A 51 62.17 5.71 -5.54
C LEU A 51 62.00 6.22 -4.10
N GLN A 52 62.84 7.16 -3.65
CA GLN A 52 62.65 7.84 -2.37
C GLN A 52 61.36 8.68 -2.37
N ARG A 53 61.08 9.42 -3.45
CA ARG A 53 59.83 10.20 -3.62
C ARG A 53 58.60 9.29 -3.65
N LEU A 54 58.62 8.21 -4.43
CA LEU A 54 57.53 7.23 -4.48
C LEU A 54 57.25 6.60 -3.10
N LEU A 55 58.29 6.22 -2.36
CA LEU A 55 58.14 5.68 -1.01
C LEU A 55 57.56 6.71 -0.02
N SER A 56 57.97 7.97 -0.11
CA SER A 56 57.40 9.04 0.74
C SER A 56 55.92 9.29 0.43
N ILE A 57 55.51 9.23 -0.84
CA ILE A 57 54.09 9.35 -1.25
C ILE A 57 53.29 8.16 -0.72
N ALA A 58 53.80 6.93 -0.90
CA ALA A 58 53.16 5.71 -0.38
C ALA A 58 53.02 5.74 1.15
N LEU A 59 54.02 6.26 1.89
CA LEU A 59 53.96 6.37 3.34
C LEU A 59 52.99 7.46 3.83
N ALA A 60 52.82 8.55 3.08
CA ALA A 60 51.80 9.56 3.37
C ALA A 60 50.38 9.00 3.16
N LEU A 61 50.15 8.33 2.03
CA LEU A 61 48.88 7.66 1.74
C LEU A 61 48.57 6.56 2.76
N ALA A 62 49.54 5.71 3.11
CA ALA A 62 49.37 4.70 4.15
C ALA A 62 49.08 5.30 5.54
N GLY A 63 49.61 6.49 5.84
CA GLY A 63 49.28 7.24 7.05
C GLY A 63 47.83 7.70 7.11
N PHE A 64 47.30 8.22 5.99
CA PHE A 64 45.87 8.51 5.84
C PHE A 64 45.03 7.24 6.00
N MET A 65 45.35 6.17 5.24
CA MET A 65 44.61 4.90 5.29
C MET A 65 44.54 4.30 6.70
N VAL A 66 45.61 4.37 7.50
CA VAL A 66 45.59 3.89 8.89
C VAL A 66 44.69 4.74 9.78
N ALA A 67 44.77 6.08 9.68
CA ALA A 67 43.92 6.97 10.48
C ALA A 67 42.43 6.81 10.14
N ASP A 68 42.11 6.69 8.86
CA ASP A 68 40.75 6.52 8.36
C ASP A 68 40.19 5.11 8.62
N THR A 69 41.00 4.04 8.50
CA THR A 69 40.59 2.68 8.94
C THR A 69 40.18 2.66 10.42
N ILE A 70 40.94 3.35 11.28
CA ILE A 70 40.61 3.45 12.72
C ILE A 70 39.30 4.22 12.91
N PHE A 71 39.06 5.30 12.15
CA PHE A 71 37.78 6.03 12.17
C PHE A 71 36.60 5.12 11.78
N LEU A 72 36.68 4.42 10.64
CA LEU A 72 35.62 3.52 10.16
C LEU A 72 35.32 2.39 11.15
N VAL A 73 36.35 1.85 11.81
CA VAL A 73 36.21 0.86 12.89
C VAL A 73 35.55 1.46 14.14
N LEU A 74 35.91 2.69 14.53
CA LEU A 74 35.27 3.39 15.66
C LEU A 74 33.78 3.67 15.41
N VAL A 75 33.42 4.14 14.21
CA VAL A 75 32.01 4.35 13.82
C VAL A 75 31.24 3.03 13.85
N ARG A 76 31.79 1.95 13.28
CA ARG A 76 31.16 0.61 13.29
C ARG A 76 31.09 -0.03 14.69
N LEU A 77 32.01 0.32 15.60
CA LEU A 77 31.94 -0.09 16.99
C LEU A 77 30.84 0.69 17.74
N ALA A 78 30.76 2.01 17.52
CA ALA A 78 29.73 2.86 18.11
C ALA A 78 28.32 2.42 17.69
N ASP A 79 28.14 2.12 16.40
CA ASP A 79 26.93 1.53 15.82
C ASP A 79 26.55 0.21 16.53
N ARG A 80 27.52 -0.69 16.73
CA ARG A 80 27.30 -1.98 17.41
C ARG A 80 26.95 -1.87 18.91
N VAL A 81 27.26 -0.75 19.57
CA VAL A 81 26.97 -0.55 21.01
C VAL A 81 25.89 0.49 21.28
N GLY A 82 25.18 0.98 20.26
CA GLY A 82 24.10 1.97 20.44
C GLY A 82 24.60 3.34 20.90
N LEU A 83 25.81 3.75 20.48
CA LEU A 83 26.34 5.09 20.77
C LEU A 83 25.68 6.13 19.86
N GLU A 84 24.45 6.50 20.20
CA GLU A 84 23.55 7.43 19.48
C GLU A 84 24.24 8.58 18.72
N PRO A 85 25.19 9.36 19.29
CA PRO A 85 25.78 10.49 18.57
C PRO A 85 26.69 10.09 17.41
N PHE A 86 27.11 8.83 17.30
CA PHE A 86 28.09 8.35 16.31
C PHE A 86 27.60 7.13 15.51
N ALA A 87 26.51 6.48 15.94
CA ALA A 87 25.91 5.32 15.30
C ALA A 87 25.32 5.62 13.91
N LEU A 88 25.20 4.58 13.09
CA LEU A 88 24.71 4.64 11.71
C LEU A 88 23.33 3.99 11.62
N GLY A 89 22.35 4.51 12.38
CA GLY A 89 20.99 3.97 12.46
C GLY A 89 20.26 3.84 11.11
N ALA A 90 19.14 3.11 11.10
CA ALA A 90 18.41 2.73 9.87
C ALA A 90 18.05 3.91 8.95
N SER A 91 17.78 5.09 9.50
CA SER A 91 17.45 6.32 8.76
C SER A 91 18.61 7.34 8.67
N ASN A 92 19.82 6.98 9.15
CA ASN A 92 20.96 7.89 9.33
C ASN A 92 22.22 7.46 8.53
N LEU A 93 22.66 8.35 7.63
CA LEU A 93 23.90 8.21 6.88
C LEU A 93 24.57 9.59 6.70
N PRO A 94 25.36 10.07 7.66
CA PRO A 94 26.00 11.40 7.59
C PRO A 94 26.90 11.53 6.34
N ARG A 95 26.96 12.72 5.73
CA ARG A 95 27.68 12.92 4.45
C ARG A 95 29.20 12.93 4.65
N PHE A 96 29.69 13.32 5.82
CA PHE A 96 31.11 13.22 6.20
C PHE A 96 31.59 11.77 6.23
N TYR A 97 30.81 10.85 6.83
CA TYR A 97 31.12 9.41 6.82
C TYR A 97 31.26 8.86 5.41
N GLN A 98 30.33 9.22 4.51
CA GLN A 98 30.37 8.80 3.11
C GLN A 98 31.57 9.38 2.37
N ALA A 99 31.86 10.66 2.57
CA ALA A 99 33.03 11.32 1.98
C ALA A 99 34.35 10.67 2.43
N LEU A 100 34.46 10.25 3.71
CA LEU A 100 35.62 9.52 4.20
C LEU A 100 35.71 8.09 3.64
N LEU A 101 34.59 7.36 3.52
CA LEU A 101 34.56 6.03 2.91
C LEU A 101 34.93 6.06 1.40
N LEU A 102 34.56 7.13 0.69
CA LEU A 102 35.01 7.38 -0.68
C LEU A 102 36.50 7.75 -0.72
N ALA A 103 36.97 8.57 0.21
CA ALA A 103 38.39 8.91 0.34
C ALA A 103 39.26 7.68 0.68
N HIS A 104 38.77 6.75 1.52
CA HIS A 104 39.37 5.44 1.78
C HIS A 104 39.62 4.69 0.47
N THR A 105 38.58 4.60 -0.36
CA THR A 105 38.60 3.84 -1.60
C THR A 105 39.56 4.48 -2.61
N GLY A 106 39.47 5.80 -2.83
CA GLY A 106 40.35 6.54 -3.73
C GLY A 106 41.82 6.54 -3.29
N ALA A 107 42.09 6.77 -2.00
CA ALA A 107 43.45 6.75 -1.46
C ALA A 107 44.03 5.33 -1.42
N GLY A 108 43.21 4.30 -1.19
CA GLY A 108 43.61 2.89 -1.24
C GLY A 108 43.99 2.43 -2.65
N LEU A 109 43.20 2.79 -3.67
CA LEU A 109 43.54 2.53 -5.07
C LEU A 109 44.80 3.27 -5.52
N LEU A 110 44.95 4.54 -5.14
CA LEU A 110 46.17 5.32 -5.41
C LEU A 110 47.39 4.73 -4.69
N LEU A 111 47.25 4.31 -3.44
CA LEU A 111 48.31 3.63 -2.69
C LEU A 111 48.71 2.32 -3.36
N ALA A 112 47.76 1.51 -3.82
CA ALA A 112 48.04 0.27 -4.55
C ALA A 112 48.80 0.54 -5.86
N ALA A 113 48.39 1.55 -6.64
CA ALA A 113 49.08 1.95 -7.87
C ALA A 113 50.52 2.46 -7.63
N VAL A 114 50.70 3.34 -6.64
CA VAL A 114 52.03 3.85 -6.25
C VAL A 114 52.93 2.72 -5.70
N MET A 115 52.37 1.79 -4.93
CA MET A 115 53.11 0.63 -4.42
C MET A 115 53.45 -0.38 -5.51
N ALA A 116 52.59 -0.61 -6.51
CA ALA A 116 52.90 -1.43 -7.67
C ALA A 116 54.05 -0.82 -8.48
N ALA A 117 53.98 0.49 -8.78
CA ALA A 117 55.06 1.21 -9.45
C ALA A 117 56.38 1.19 -8.65
N PHE A 118 56.30 1.34 -7.33
CA PHE A 118 57.46 1.19 -6.43
C PHE A 118 58.03 -0.23 -6.51
N LEU A 119 57.21 -1.28 -6.38
CA LEU A 119 57.64 -2.70 -6.41
C LEU A 119 58.32 -3.05 -7.74
N VAL A 120 57.71 -2.70 -8.88
CA VAL A 120 58.28 -2.94 -10.22
C VAL A 120 59.64 -2.24 -10.40
N ALA A 121 59.79 -1.01 -9.90
CA ALA A 121 61.06 -0.29 -9.97
C ALA A 121 62.08 -0.72 -8.88
N HIS A 122 61.64 -1.28 -7.75
CA HIS A 122 62.48 -1.66 -6.62
C HIS A 122 63.04 -3.08 -6.76
N LEU A 123 62.20 -4.06 -7.12
CA LEU A 123 62.54 -5.49 -7.12
C LEU A 123 63.79 -5.81 -7.97
N PRO A 124 63.94 -5.34 -9.24
CA PRO A 124 65.12 -5.62 -10.06
C PRO A 124 66.43 -5.00 -9.51
N ARG A 125 66.33 -4.03 -8.60
CA ARG A 125 67.48 -3.33 -7.99
C ARG A 125 67.97 -3.95 -6.69
N VAL A 126 67.15 -4.84 -6.08
CA VAL A 126 67.45 -5.56 -4.83
C VAL A 126 67.67 -7.05 -5.08
N TRP A 127 66.98 -7.66 -6.05
CA TRP A 127 67.14 -9.06 -6.44
C TRP A 127 68.60 -9.52 -6.70
N PRO A 128 69.51 -8.67 -7.26
CA PRO A 128 70.92 -9.03 -7.43
C PRO A 128 71.79 -8.81 -6.17
N ARG A 129 71.26 -8.19 -5.10
CA ARG A 129 72.00 -7.77 -3.89
C ARG A 129 71.50 -8.54 -2.67
N GLN A 130 71.53 -9.86 -2.77
CA GLN A 130 70.68 -10.74 -1.97
C GLN A 130 71.01 -10.75 -0.48
N HIS A 131 70.06 -10.28 0.34
CA HIS A 131 69.85 -10.77 1.70
C HIS A 131 68.51 -11.51 1.73
N ALA A 132 68.55 -12.84 1.81
CA ALA A 132 67.36 -13.69 1.62
C ALA A 132 66.15 -13.29 2.49
N GLY A 133 66.37 -13.00 3.77
CA GLY A 133 65.30 -12.55 4.68
C GLY A 133 64.66 -11.21 4.27
N ALA A 134 65.40 -10.29 3.64
CA ALA A 134 64.85 -9.03 3.15
C ALA A 134 63.99 -9.26 1.89
N VAL A 135 64.40 -10.17 1.00
CA VAL A 135 63.63 -10.56 -0.19
C VAL A 135 62.34 -11.28 0.20
N TRP A 136 62.42 -12.29 1.07
CA TRP A 136 61.23 -13.03 1.52
C TRP A 136 60.23 -12.16 2.29
N THR A 137 60.67 -11.34 3.24
CA THR A 137 59.76 -10.41 3.94
C THR A 137 59.15 -9.36 3.01
N GLY A 138 59.89 -8.92 1.99
CA GLY A 138 59.38 -8.01 0.95
C GLY A 138 58.33 -8.67 0.07
N ALA A 139 58.54 -9.94 -0.31
CA ALA A 139 57.57 -10.73 -1.06
C ALA A 139 56.29 -11.01 -0.25
N SER A 140 56.40 -11.36 1.04
CA SER A 140 55.25 -11.51 1.93
C SER A 140 54.46 -10.21 2.10
N TYR A 141 55.14 -9.08 2.27
CA TYR A 141 54.48 -7.77 2.35
C TYR A 141 53.80 -7.38 1.03
N ALA A 142 54.42 -7.66 -0.12
CA ALA A 142 53.80 -7.47 -1.43
C ALA A 142 52.56 -8.37 -1.62
N ALA A 143 52.61 -9.63 -1.16
CA ALA A 143 51.45 -10.53 -1.18
C ALA A 143 50.29 -9.98 -0.33
N PHE A 144 50.55 -9.55 0.92
CA PHE A 144 49.52 -8.92 1.75
C PHE A 144 48.91 -7.67 1.08
N GLY A 145 49.74 -6.83 0.45
CA GLY A 145 49.28 -5.65 -0.29
C GLY A 145 48.41 -6.00 -1.52
N LEU A 146 48.76 -7.05 -2.26
CA LEU A 146 47.97 -7.55 -3.39
C LEU A 146 46.64 -8.16 -2.94
N THR A 147 46.63 -8.97 -1.87
CA THR A 147 45.39 -9.53 -1.30
C THR A 147 44.50 -8.42 -0.71
N LEU A 148 45.08 -7.39 -0.09
CA LEU A 148 44.35 -6.21 0.39
C LEU A 148 43.69 -5.44 -0.76
N ALA A 149 44.43 -5.17 -1.84
CA ALA A 149 43.89 -4.48 -3.02
C ALA A 149 42.79 -5.31 -3.72
N ALA A 150 43.01 -6.62 -3.92
CA ALA A 150 42.04 -7.50 -4.57
C ALA A 150 40.75 -7.67 -3.74
N SER A 151 40.86 -7.85 -2.42
CA SER A 151 39.70 -7.91 -1.53
C SER A 151 38.95 -6.58 -1.44
N GLY A 152 39.67 -5.44 -1.49
CA GLY A 152 39.05 -4.11 -1.54
C GLY A 152 38.23 -3.91 -2.82
N LEU A 153 38.83 -4.21 -3.98
CA LEU A 153 38.15 -4.19 -5.28
C LEU A 153 36.93 -5.11 -5.31
N PHE A 154 37.02 -6.29 -4.70
CA PHE A 154 35.88 -7.22 -4.59
C PHE A 154 34.76 -6.63 -3.72
N ILE A 155 35.06 -6.04 -2.56
CA ILE A 155 34.06 -5.38 -1.69
C ILE A 155 33.34 -4.24 -2.41
N THR A 156 34.03 -3.50 -3.28
CA THR A 156 33.43 -2.44 -4.11
C THR A 156 32.71 -2.95 -5.38
N SER A 157 32.67 -4.27 -5.62
CA SER A 157 32.02 -4.85 -6.80
C SER A 157 30.55 -5.18 -6.54
N GLU A 158 29.74 -5.12 -7.58
CA GLU A 158 28.29 -5.44 -7.51
C GLU A 158 28.04 -6.87 -7.01
N ALA A 159 28.96 -7.81 -7.30
CA ALA A 159 28.95 -9.20 -6.80
C ALA A 159 29.20 -9.36 -5.29
N ALA A 160 29.59 -8.31 -4.57
CA ALA A 160 29.74 -8.32 -3.11
C ALA A 160 28.59 -7.61 -2.37
N SER A 161 27.71 -6.90 -3.08
CA SER A 161 26.56 -6.16 -2.51
C SER A 161 25.63 -7.05 -1.66
N GLN A 162 25.50 -8.32 -2.03
CA GLN A 162 24.69 -9.34 -1.35
C GLN A 162 25.34 -9.88 -0.05
N GLY A 163 25.90 -9.00 0.79
CA GLY A 163 26.29 -9.33 2.18
C GLY A 163 27.50 -10.27 2.33
N ASN A 164 28.41 -10.30 1.36
CA ASN A 164 29.44 -11.35 1.22
C ASN A 164 30.59 -11.26 2.26
N SER A 165 30.32 -11.68 3.50
CA SER A 165 31.08 -11.30 4.71
C SER A 165 32.55 -11.73 4.78
N TRP A 166 32.95 -12.82 4.11
CA TRP A 166 34.33 -13.32 4.15
C TRP A 166 35.32 -12.33 3.53
N ALA A 167 34.92 -11.60 2.48
CA ALA A 167 35.78 -10.65 1.80
C ALA A 167 36.12 -9.46 2.72
N TRP A 168 35.15 -9.00 3.51
CA TRP A 168 35.36 -7.94 4.51
C TRP A 168 36.32 -8.38 5.62
N TRP A 169 36.18 -9.61 6.13
CA TRP A 169 37.11 -10.16 7.12
C TRP A 169 38.53 -10.32 6.55
N LEU A 170 38.67 -10.83 5.33
CA LEU A 170 39.96 -10.95 4.65
C LEU A 170 40.64 -9.59 4.46
N HIS A 171 39.90 -8.58 3.97
CA HIS A 171 40.41 -7.23 3.79
C HIS A 171 40.90 -6.62 5.12
N SER A 172 40.06 -6.72 6.17
CA SER A 172 40.37 -6.22 7.51
C SER A 172 41.62 -6.88 8.11
N ALA A 173 41.77 -8.20 7.95
CA ALA A 173 42.94 -8.94 8.41
C ALA A 173 44.22 -8.55 7.63
N MET A 174 44.11 -8.42 6.30
CA MET A 174 45.24 -8.02 5.46
C MET A 174 45.71 -6.58 5.72
N ALA A 175 44.82 -5.67 6.14
CA ALA A 175 45.20 -4.31 6.51
C ALA A 175 46.15 -4.30 7.72
N VAL A 176 45.84 -5.09 8.76
CA VAL A 176 46.69 -5.25 9.95
C VAL A 176 48.01 -5.95 9.58
N LEU A 177 47.95 -7.03 8.79
CA LEU A 177 49.12 -7.78 8.35
C LEU A 177 50.05 -6.98 7.43
N ALA A 178 49.52 -6.06 6.62
CA ALA A 178 50.32 -5.16 5.79
C ALA A 178 51.14 -4.18 6.66
N VAL A 179 50.54 -3.56 7.68
CA VAL A 179 51.24 -2.65 8.61
C VAL A 179 52.33 -3.39 9.40
N ALA A 180 52.00 -4.57 9.92
CA ALA A 180 52.97 -5.44 10.61
C ALA A 180 54.10 -5.91 9.67
N GLY A 181 53.74 -6.36 8.45
CA GLY A 181 54.66 -6.82 7.43
C GLY A 181 55.65 -5.75 6.98
N TYR A 182 55.20 -4.51 6.78
CA TYR A 182 56.08 -3.37 6.49
C TYR A 182 57.11 -3.14 7.62
N TRP A 183 56.67 -3.18 8.88
CA TRP A 183 57.54 -2.99 10.04
C TRP A 183 58.58 -4.10 10.18
N VAL A 184 58.18 -5.36 9.98
CA VAL A 184 59.08 -6.52 9.96
C VAL A 184 60.08 -6.39 8.80
N HIS A 185 59.60 -6.18 7.58
CA HIS A 185 60.44 -6.04 6.39
C HIS A 185 61.49 -4.94 6.57
N ARG A 186 61.10 -3.76 7.10
CA ARG A 186 62.02 -2.64 7.35
C ARG A 186 63.00 -2.89 8.50
N ARG A 187 62.67 -3.74 9.49
CA ARG A 187 63.64 -4.18 10.51
C ARG A 187 64.69 -5.13 9.92
N VAL A 188 64.33 -5.93 8.91
CA VAL A 188 65.26 -6.85 8.24
C VAL A 188 66.10 -6.14 7.16
N SER A 189 65.56 -5.14 6.46
CA SER A 189 66.24 -4.42 5.36
C SER A 189 67.14 -3.25 5.81
N HIS A 190 68.18 -3.57 6.59
CA HIS A 190 69.40 -2.77 6.87
C HIS A 190 69.29 -1.40 7.56
N THR A 191 68.17 -0.68 7.49
CA THR A 191 67.97 0.61 8.21
C THR A 191 66.65 0.60 9.01
N PRO A 192 66.66 0.00 10.23
CA PRO A 192 65.46 -0.07 11.05
C PRO A 192 64.93 1.33 11.37
N PRO A 193 63.60 1.54 11.39
CA PRO A 193 63.04 2.81 11.81
C PRO A 193 63.39 3.04 13.28
N ALA A 194 63.88 4.24 13.63
CA ALA A 194 63.99 4.64 15.02
C ALA A 194 62.59 4.52 15.66
N ALA A 195 62.45 3.69 16.70
CA ALA A 195 61.12 3.28 17.22
C ALA A 195 60.23 4.49 17.55
N ALA A 196 60.82 5.54 18.13
CA ALA A 196 60.15 6.81 18.42
C ALA A 196 59.57 7.55 17.20
N ARG A 197 60.05 7.31 15.97
CA ARG A 197 59.44 7.86 14.74
C ARG A 197 58.20 7.06 14.34
N PHE A 198 58.20 5.73 14.53
CA PHE A 198 57.07 4.86 14.21
C PHE A 198 55.93 4.97 15.24
N THR A 199 56.25 5.08 16.54
CA THR A 199 55.23 5.31 17.56
C THR A 199 54.59 6.69 17.43
N ARG A 200 55.35 7.74 17.09
CA ARG A 200 54.79 9.07 16.77
C ARG A 200 53.86 9.05 15.56
N PHE A 201 54.17 8.26 14.52
CA PHE A 201 53.30 8.08 13.36
C PHE A 201 51.96 7.43 13.74
N LEU A 202 51.98 6.34 14.51
CA LEU A 202 50.75 5.69 14.98
C LEU A 202 49.95 6.58 15.95
N ALA A 203 50.63 7.32 16.84
CA ALA A 203 49.96 8.27 17.75
C ALA A 203 49.32 9.45 16.99
N ALA A 204 49.99 9.97 15.95
CA ALA A 204 49.41 10.99 15.08
C ALA A 204 48.20 10.46 14.32
N ALA A 205 48.28 9.25 13.74
CA ALA A 205 47.16 8.61 13.07
C ALA A 205 45.95 8.46 14.01
N ALA A 206 46.15 7.92 15.22
CA ALA A 206 45.07 7.76 16.21
C ALA A 206 44.48 9.10 16.68
N ALA A 207 45.29 10.15 16.86
CA ALA A 207 44.80 11.49 17.18
C ALA A 207 43.96 12.10 16.04
N THR A 208 44.38 11.90 14.79
CA THR A 208 43.59 12.27 13.60
C THR A 208 42.29 11.47 13.54
N SER A 209 42.30 10.14 13.77
CA SER A 209 41.10 9.31 13.82
C SER A 209 40.08 9.81 14.84
N LEU A 210 40.54 10.18 16.04
CA LEU A 210 39.69 10.69 17.10
C LEU A 210 39.07 12.06 16.73
N ALA A 211 39.83 12.95 16.09
CA ALA A 211 39.31 14.22 15.59
C ALA A 211 38.25 14.02 14.50
N LEU A 212 38.49 13.11 13.54
CA LEU A 212 37.53 12.74 12.50
C LEU A 212 36.25 12.14 13.11
N PHE A 213 36.38 11.30 14.15
CA PHE A 213 35.26 10.70 14.87
C PHE A 213 34.40 11.75 15.59
N VAL A 214 35.01 12.76 16.21
CA VAL A 214 34.30 13.90 16.82
C VAL A 214 33.56 14.75 15.77
N VAL A 215 34.17 14.99 14.60
CA VAL A 215 33.51 15.72 13.49
C VAL A 215 32.29 14.97 12.96
N HIS A 216 32.42 13.65 12.74
CA HIS A 216 31.28 12.78 12.39
C HIS A 216 30.15 12.87 13.41
N GLY A 217 30.46 12.84 14.70
CA GLY A 217 29.45 12.96 15.75
C GLY A 217 28.73 14.32 15.77
N ALA A 218 29.43 15.41 15.44
CA ALA A 218 28.83 16.72 15.31
C ALA A 218 27.86 16.81 14.12
N GLU A 219 28.21 16.23 12.96
CA GLU A 219 27.30 16.14 11.81
C GLU A 219 26.10 15.23 12.10
N ALA A 220 26.34 14.06 12.71
CA ALA A 220 25.28 13.10 13.05
C ALA A 220 24.24 13.70 14.01
N VAL A 221 24.66 14.45 15.04
CA VAL A 221 23.74 15.13 15.97
C VAL A 221 23.04 16.33 15.33
N HIS A 222 23.68 17.03 14.38
CA HIS A 222 23.00 18.10 13.64
C HIS A 222 21.94 17.55 12.69
N THR A 223 22.26 16.45 12.00
CA THR A 223 21.37 15.78 11.04
C THR A 223 20.33 14.87 11.68
N SER A 224 20.44 14.51 12.97
CA SER A 224 19.34 13.89 13.72
C SER A 224 18.33 14.93 14.21
N ARG A 225 18.80 16.05 14.78
CA ARG A 225 17.94 17.13 15.30
C ARG A 225 17.05 17.79 14.24
N SER A 226 17.42 17.73 12.97
CA SER A 226 16.56 18.17 11.85
C SER A 226 15.45 17.17 11.48
N ARG A 227 15.43 15.97 12.09
CA ARG A 227 14.42 14.91 11.88
C ARG A 227 13.50 14.69 13.08
N ASP A 228 13.88 15.19 14.25
CA ASP A 228 13.05 15.17 15.46
C ASP A 228 11.94 16.23 15.43
N ALA A 229 12.04 17.22 14.53
CA ALA A 229 10.88 17.97 14.05
C ALA A 229 9.96 17.00 13.26
N PRO A 230 8.63 17.00 13.49
CA PRO A 230 7.83 15.78 13.70
C PRO A 230 7.69 14.85 12.47
N GLY A 231 8.77 14.11 12.19
CA GLY A 231 8.88 13.05 11.17
C GLY A 231 9.14 11.65 11.75
N ALA A 232 9.03 11.49 13.07
CA ALA A 232 8.89 10.16 13.67
C ALA A 232 7.52 9.58 13.28
N GLY A 233 7.52 8.37 12.70
CA GLY A 233 6.30 7.71 12.23
C GLY A 233 5.41 7.23 13.37
N MET A 234 4.58 8.12 13.90
CA MET A 234 3.52 7.81 14.85
C MET A 234 2.27 7.34 14.10
N SER A 235 2.07 6.03 14.00
CA SER A 235 0.74 5.44 13.80
C SER A 235 -0.06 5.58 15.10
N VAL A 236 -0.58 6.78 15.34
CA VAL A 236 -1.26 7.14 16.59
C VAL A 236 -2.59 7.83 16.28
N ALA A 237 -3.68 7.18 16.69
CA ALA A 237 -4.98 7.81 16.80
C ALA A 237 -4.88 9.01 17.76
N GLY A 238 -5.39 10.17 17.33
CA GLY A 238 -5.26 11.44 18.05
C GLY A 238 -4.08 12.30 17.55
N GLY A 239 -4.34 13.12 16.53
CA GLY A 239 -3.37 14.10 16.03
C GLY A 239 -3.10 15.23 17.03
N ALA A 240 -1.88 15.29 17.58
CA ALA A 240 -1.45 16.36 18.50
C ALA A 240 -0.10 17.02 18.10
N GLY A 241 0.44 16.68 16.92
CA GLY A 241 1.85 16.93 16.56
C GLY A 241 2.13 18.03 15.53
N ARG A 242 1.15 18.86 15.16
CA ARG A 242 1.35 20.16 14.47
C ARG A 242 0.38 21.17 15.08
N ASP A 243 0.79 22.43 15.11
CA ASP A 243 0.25 23.40 16.06
C ASP A 243 -1.14 23.95 15.67
N ALA A 244 -2.18 23.24 16.12
CA ALA A 244 -3.57 23.60 15.89
C ALA A 244 -3.94 25.00 16.42
N ALA A 245 -3.16 25.59 17.34
CA ALA A 245 -3.40 26.94 17.85
C ALA A 245 -3.30 28.03 16.76
N ALA A 246 -2.60 27.77 15.65
CA ALA A 246 -2.61 28.65 14.48
C ALA A 246 -3.89 28.49 13.63
N LEU A 247 -4.33 27.24 13.42
CA LEU A 247 -5.56 26.90 12.68
C LEU A 247 -6.84 27.35 13.43
N LEU A 248 -6.76 27.47 14.75
CA LEU A 248 -7.85 27.88 15.64
C LEU A 248 -8.09 29.40 15.72
N GLN A 249 -7.45 30.22 14.86
CA GLN A 249 -7.68 31.67 14.85
C GLN A 249 -9.01 32.10 14.17
N GLY A 250 -9.77 31.15 13.64
CA GLY A 250 -11.22 31.12 13.86
C GLY A 250 -12.10 31.77 12.79
N ASP A 251 -12.69 30.93 11.93
CA ASP A 251 -14.09 31.10 11.53
C ASP A 251 -14.81 29.73 11.37
N PHE A 252 -14.35 28.77 12.17
CA PHE A 252 -15.07 27.53 12.49
C PHE A 252 -15.40 27.58 13.99
N GLY A 253 -16.56 27.04 14.37
CA GLY A 253 -17.23 27.40 15.62
C GLY A 253 -16.47 27.14 16.93
N PRO A 254 -16.99 27.61 18.09
CA PRO A 254 -16.33 27.59 19.41
C PRO A 254 -16.24 26.19 20.05
N SER A 255 -16.09 25.17 19.23
CA SER A 255 -16.27 23.76 19.56
C SER A 255 -15.18 22.98 18.84
N GLY A 256 -14.08 22.67 19.55
CA GLY A 256 -12.92 21.97 18.99
C GLY A 256 -13.26 20.53 18.57
N TRP A 257 -13.83 20.41 17.38
CA TRP A 257 -14.04 19.24 16.55
C TRP A 257 -13.70 19.70 15.12
N VAL A 258 -12.78 19.00 14.47
CA VAL A 258 -12.37 19.30 13.11
C VAL A 258 -13.18 18.39 12.19
N PRO A 259 -13.93 18.91 11.21
CA PRO A 259 -14.50 18.07 10.16
C PRO A 259 -13.34 17.36 9.46
N THR A 260 -13.49 16.07 9.21
CA THR A 260 -12.46 15.21 8.63
C THR A 260 -11.93 15.78 7.31
N GLY A 261 -10.69 16.28 7.32
CA GLY A 261 -10.08 16.96 6.16
C GLY A 261 -10.43 18.45 5.98
N ALA A 262 -10.87 19.16 7.04
CA ALA A 262 -11.16 20.60 7.00
C ALA A 262 -9.89 21.45 6.84
N VAL A 263 -9.44 21.57 5.60
CA VAL A 263 -8.34 22.46 5.22
C VAL A 263 -8.80 23.93 5.29
N PRO A 264 -7.95 24.86 5.77
CA PRO A 264 -8.31 26.27 5.86
C PRO A 264 -8.57 26.88 4.48
N PRO A 265 -9.52 27.84 4.35
CA PRO A 265 -9.82 28.50 3.08
C PRO A 265 -8.62 29.21 2.45
N GLU A 266 -7.66 29.69 3.24
CA GLU A 266 -6.41 30.31 2.76
C GLU A 266 -5.39 29.30 2.19
N SER A 267 -5.63 27.99 2.30
CA SER A 267 -4.75 26.97 1.76
C SER A 267 -4.82 26.90 0.23
N PRO A 268 -3.69 26.81 -0.50
CA PRO A 268 -3.70 26.66 -1.95
C PRO A 268 -4.37 25.35 -2.41
N PHE A 269 -4.39 24.32 -1.55
CA PHE A 269 -4.92 22.99 -1.86
C PHE A 269 -6.44 22.86 -1.67
N PHE A 270 -7.09 23.81 -0.97
CA PHE A 270 -8.51 23.76 -0.65
C PHE A 270 -9.38 23.59 -1.91
N PRO A 271 -10.41 22.71 -1.93
CA PRO A 271 -10.93 21.90 -0.81
C PRO A 271 -10.38 20.46 -0.72
N SER A 272 -9.16 20.19 -1.21
CA SER A 272 -8.48 18.90 -0.96
C SER A 272 -7.84 18.86 0.44
N PRO A 273 -7.90 17.73 1.17
CA PRO A 273 -7.18 17.51 2.42
C PRO A 273 -5.70 17.12 2.27
N VAL A 274 -5.16 17.06 1.05
CA VAL A 274 -3.71 16.89 0.83
C VAL A 274 -2.95 18.08 1.41
N THR A 275 -1.84 17.79 2.10
CA THR A 275 -0.99 18.78 2.75
C THR A 275 0.49 18.58 2.46
N THR A 276 1.26 19.64 2.64
CA THR A 276 2.73 19.63 2.64
C THR A 276 3.26 20.07 4.00
N THR A 277 4.53 19.81 4.26
CA THR A 277 5.13 20.07 5.58
C THR A 277 5.21 21.56 5.95
N THR A 278 5.21 22.46 4.95
CA THR A 278 5.05 23.91 5.14
C THR A 278 3.66 24.47 4.81
N GLY A 279 2.70 23.64 4.38
CA GLY A 279 1.38 24.10 3.92
C GLY A 279 1.43 24.92 2.62
N ARG A 280 2.48 24.73 1.81
CA ARG A 280 2.75 25.48 0.57
C ARG A 280 2.91 24.55 -0.62
N LEU A 281 2.69 25.10 -1.81
CA LEU A 281 2.99 24.45 -3.09
C LEU A 281 4.44 23.94 -3.12
N LEU A 282 4.63 22.75 -3.68
CA LEU A 282 5.95 22.16 -3.95
C LEU A 282 6.54 22.77 -5.23
N PRO A 283 7.89 22.83 -5.35
CA PRO A 283 8.52 23.18 -6.63
C PRO A 283 8.22 22.10 -7.70
N PRO A 284 8.19 22.45 -9.01
CA PRO A 284 7.86 21.51 -10.09
C PRO A 284 8.66 20.19 -10.10
N GLY A 285 9.88 20.19 -9.55
CA GLY A 285 10.71 18.99 -9.38
C GLY A 285 10.12 17.88 -8.50
N PHE A 286 8.94 18.07 -7.88
CA PHE A 286 8.21 16.98 -7.22
C PHE A 286 7.88 15.81 -8.18
N LEU A 287 7.78 16.08 -9.49
CA LEU A 287 7.54 15.08 -10.54
C LEU A 287 8.60 13.98 -10.63
N ALA A 288 9.87 14.38 -10.71
CA ALA A 288 10.99 13.53 -11.16
C ALA A 288 12.30 13.78 -10.38
N GLY A 289 12.31 14.71 -9.43
CA GLY A 289 13.54 15.26 -8.84
C GLY A 289 14.23 16.26 -9.78
N ASP A 290 15.56 16.35 -9.69
CA ASP A 290 16.40 17.26 -10.48
C ASP A 290 16.61 16.80 -11.96
N ASP A 291 15.89 15.78 -12.42
CA ASP A 291 16.21 15.01 -13.64
C ASP A 291 14.94 14.51 -14.36
N PRO A 292 14.27 15.33 -15.19
CA PRO A 292 13.16 14.89 -16.03
C PRO A 292 13.67 13.98 -17.15
N GLY A 293 13.61 12.66 -16.93
CA GLY A 293 14.03 11.66 -17.91
C GLY A 293 13.13 11.55 -19.16
N ALA A 294 11.99 12.25 -19.15
CA ALA A 294 11.04 12.35 -20.24
C ALA A 294 11.23 13.67 -21.02
N ASP A 295 11.39 13.57 -22.34
CA ASP A 295 11.39 14.73 -23.25
C ASP A 295 9.95 15.29 -23.39
N PRO A 296 9.70 16.57 -23.03
CA PRO A 296 8.37 17.19 -23.17
C PRO A 296 7.84 17.26 -24.61
N GLU A 297 8.71 17.31 -25.63
CA GLU A 297 8.26 17.29 -27.04
C GLU A 297 7.82 15.87 -27.45
N MET A 298 8.52 14.83 -26.98
CA MET A 298 8.08 13.44 -27.16
C MET A 298 6.76 13.15 -26.44
N VAL A 299 6.62 13.63 -25.19
CA VAL A 299 5.40 13.43 -24.39
C VAL A 299 4.19 14.12 -25.04
N ARG A 300 4.34 15.36 -25.53
CA ARG A 300 3.27 16.04 -26.27
C ARG A 300 2.94 15.29 -27.58
N ALA A 301 3.94 14.88 -28.35
CA ALA A 301 3.73 14.15 -29.61
C ALA A 301 3.05 12.78 -29.40
N GLU A 302 3.37 12.05 -28.33
CA GLU A 302 2.68 10.81 -27.98
C GLU A 302 1.23 11.08 -27.56
N ALA A 303 1.00 12.07 -26.69
CA ALA A 303 -0.34 12.45 -26.23
C ALA A 303 -1.25 12.98 -27.36
N ASP A 304 -0.71 13.73 -28.33
CA ASP A 304 -1.45 14.21 -29.51
C ASP A 304 -1.77 13.07 -30.49
N THR A 305 -0.93 12.03 -30.55
CA THR A 305 -1.13 10.87 -31.45
C THR A 305 -2.05 9.81 -30.87
N ARG A 306 -2.00 9.57 -29.55
CA ARG A 306 -2.68 8.45 -28.86
C ARG A 306 -3.80 8.90 -27.92
N GLY A 307 -3.84 10.18 -27.56
CA GLY A 307 -4.71 10.73 -26.52
C GLY A 307 -4.12 10.70 -25.12
N PHE A 308 -3.02 9.96 -24.91
CA PHE A 308 -2.32 9.78 -23.65
C PHE A 308 -0.89 9.28 -23.90
N VAL A 309 -0.02 9.40 -22.89
CA VAL A 309 1.34 8.83 -22.88
C VAL A 309 1.34 7.42 -22.28
N GLY A 310 1.70 6.42 -23.10
CA GLY A 310 1.81 5.02 -22.71
C GLY A 310 3.25 4.51 -22.58
N GLU A 311 4.15 4.92 -23.48
CA GLU A 311 5.54 4.45 -23.48
C GLU A 311 6.43 5.19 -22.47
N THR A 312 6.22 6.50 -22.31
CA THR A 312 7.10 7.33 -21.47
C THR A 312 6.77 7.20 -19.97
N ARG A 313 7.80 6.91 -19.16
CA ARG A 313 7.70 6.48 -17.76
C ARG A 313 7.85 7.63 -16.75
N ILE A 314 7.12 8.71 -17.01
CA ILE A 314 7.22 10.01 -16.34
C ILE A 314 7.24 9.86 -14.80
N GLY A 315 8.33 10.26 -14.16
CA GLY A 315 8.48 10.24 -12.70
C GLY A 315 8.89 8.89 -12.11
N ALA A 316 9.30 7.93 -12.94
CA ALA A 316 9.75 6.60 -12.53
C ALA A 316 11.12 6.19 -13.12
N GLU A 317 11.70 7.00 -14.02
CA GLU A 317 13.06 6.85 -14.56
C GLU A 317 14.12 6.87 -13.45
N GLY A 318 13.86 7.69 -12.43
CA GLY A 318 14.63 7.74 -11.19
C GLY A 318 14.66 6.40 -10.43
N CYS A 319 13.58 5.62 -10.49
CA CYS A 319 13.40 4.36 -9.75
C CYS A 319 13.84 3.13 -10.56
N GLY A 320 13.56 3.11 -11.88
CA GLY A 320 13.78 1.96 -12.76
C GLY A 320 15.23 1.44 -12.79
N ARG A 321 16.23 2.29 -12.52
CA ARG A 321 17.66 1.89 -12.42
C ARG A 321 17.95 0.84 -11.33
N CYS A 322 17.05 0.66 -10.37
CA CYS A 322 17.11 -0.36 -9.32
C CYS A 322 15.83 -1.20 -9.20
N HIS A 323 14.69 -0.68 -9.67
CA HIS A 323 13.36 -1.25 -9.49
C HIS A 323 12.66 -1.51 -10.83
N GLN A 324 13.34 -2.21 -11.74
CA GLN A 324 12.90 -2.33 -13.13
C GLN A 324 11.65 -3.21 -13.29
N ASP A 325 11.51 -4.30 -12.53
CA ASP A 325 10.31 -5.14 -12.55
C ASP A 325 9.10 -4.35 -12.00
N ILE A 326 9.28 -3.65 -10.86
CA ILE A 326 8.25 -2.80 -10.25
C ILE A 326 7.81 -1.67 -11.18
N VAL A 327 8.74 -0.97 -11.85
CA VAL A 327 8.38 0.13 -12.77
C VAL A 327 7.71 -0.41 -14.05
N ASN A 328 8.05 -1.62 -14.51
CA ASN A 328 7.28 -2.28 -15.58
C ASN A 328 5.82 -2.52 -15.15
N GLN A 329 5.62 -3.16 -13.98
CA GLN A 329 4.29 -3.44 -13.41
C GLN A 329 3.45 -2.17 -13.23
N TRP A 330 4.05 -1.12 -12.65
CA TRP A 330 3.40 0.18 -12.45
C TRP A 330 3.00 0.82 -13.79
N SER A 331 3.85 0.75 -14.82
CA SER A 331 3.59 1.41 -16.11
C SER A 331 2.35 0.91 -16.87
N GLU A 332 1.80 -0.26 -16.51
CA GLU A 332 0.53 -0.77 -17.07
C GLU A 332 -0.70 -0.42 -16.19
N SER A 333 -0.48 -0.01 -14.93
CA SER A 333 -1.50 0.05 -13.88
C SER A 333 -2.51 1.19 -14.00
N ALA A 334 -3.67 1.04 -13.37
CA ALA A 334 -4.65 2.15 -13.28
C ALA A 334 -4.10 3.36 -12.49
N HIS A 335 -3.10 3.19 -11.63
CA HIS A 335 -2.43 4.29 -10.92
C HIS A 335 -1.53 5.14 -11.84
N ARG A 336 -0.82 4.51 -12.78
CA ARG A 336 -0.11 5.22 -13.87
C ARG A 336 -1.09 6.09 -14.67
N PHE A 337 -2.31 5.61 -14.91
CA PHE A 337 -3.37 6.27 -15.68
C PHE A 337 -4.51 6.80 -14.78
N ALA A 338 -4.15 7.56 -13.74
CA ALA A 338 -5.08 8.15 -12.79
C ALA A 338 -5.47 9.61 -13.11
N SER A 339 -4.70 10.31 -13.95
CA SER A 339 -4.79 11.77 -14.19
C SER A 339 -5.34 12.07 -15.60
N PHE A 340 -4.92 13.17 -16.22
CA PHE A 340 -5.36 13.61 -17.56
C PHE A 340 -4.85 12.70 -18.70
N ASN A 341 -4.06 11.67 -18.39
CA ASN A 341 -3.78 10.52 -19.25
C ASN A 341 -4.87 9.43 -19.23
N ASN A 342 -6.00 9.67 -18.54
CA ASN A 342 -7.19 8.83 -18.55
C ASN A 342 -8.33 9.62 -19.21
N PRO A 343 -8.72 9.31 -20.47
CA PRO A 343 -9.69 10.10 -21.23
C PRO A 343 -11.05 10.31 -20.54
N PHE A 344 -11.51 9.34 -19.74
CA PHE A 344 -12.75 9.43 -18.96
C PHE A 344 -12.61 10.40 -17.78
N TYR A 345 -11.47 10.36 -17.08
CA TYR A 345 -11.19 11.30 -15.99
C TYR A 345 -11.00 12.73 -16.53
N GLU A 346 -10.22 12.88 -17.61
CA GLU A 346 -10.03 14.16 -18.32
C GLU A 346 -11.38 14.76 -18.76
N ALA A 347 -12.30 13.95 -19.30
CA ALA A 347 -13.66 14.37 -19.65
C ALA A 347 -14.47 14.87 -18.44
N THR A 348 -14.59 14.08 -17.37
CA THR A 348 -15.34 14.46 -16.16
C THR A 348 -14.75 15.70 -15.50
N ILE A 349 -13.42 15.81 -15.37
CA ILE A 349 -12.80 16.98 -14.73
C ILE A 349 -12.87 18.23 -15.62
N ARG A 350 -12.80 18.11 -16.95
CA ARG A 350 -13.07 19.24 -17.86
C ARG A 350 -14.50 19.74 -17.72
N SER A 351 -15.48 18.84 -17.80
CA SER A 351 -16.91 19.15 -17.59
C SER A 351 -17.14 19.83 -16.23
N MET A 352 -16.64 19.25 -15.14
CA MET A 352 -16.68 19.85 -13.79
C MET A 352 -16.10 21.26 -13.74
N ARG A 353 -14.99 21.51 -14.46
CA ARG A 353 -14.32 22.82 -14.52
C ARG A 353 -15.08 23.84 -15.38
N SER A 354 -15.71 23.43 -16.48
CA SER A 354 -16.46 24.34 -17.36
C SER A 354 -17.91 24.57 -16.97
N GLU A 355 -18.57 23.60 -16.30
CA GLU A 355 -20.01 23.62 -16.03
C GLU A 355 -20.34 24.00 -14.57
N SER A 356 -19.46 23.74 -13.58
CA SER A 356 -19.75 24.04 -12.17
C SER A 356 -19.56 25.52 -11.81
N THR A 357 -20.53 26.34 -12.23
CA THR A 357 -20.57 27.79 -12.00
C THR A 357 -21.17 28.20 -10.66
N GLU A 358 -21.88 27.30 -9.96
CA GLU A 358 -22.53 27.59 -8.68
C GLU A 358 -21.54 27.54 -7.51
N SER A 359 -21.25 28.71 -6.95
CA SER A 359 -20.38 28.88 -5.79
C SER A 359 -21.11 28.60 -4.46
N ASN A 360 -20.35 28.63 -3.38
CA ASN A 360 -20.85 28.62 -2.01
C ASN A 360 -19.87 29.40 -1.10
N ARG A 361 -20.31 29.71 0.13
CA ARG A 361 -19.54 30.45 1.16
C ARG A 361 -18.09 29.99 1.35
N TRP A 362 -17.78 28.71 1.13
CA TRP A 362 -16.43 28.16 1.32
C TRP A 362 -15.54 28.46 0.11
N ILE A 363 -16.08 28.26 -1.12
CA ILE A 363 -15.38 28.61 -2.36
C ILE A 363 -15.22 30.13 -2.47
N GLU A 364 -16.26 30.91 -2.17
CA GLU A 364 -16.22 32.38 -2.14
C GLU A 364 -15.09 32.90 -1.26
N ARG A 365 -14.97 32.35 -0.05
CA ARG A 365 -13.90 32.70 0.87
C ARG A 365 -12.53 32.24 0.37
N HIS A 366 -12.40 31.02 -0.14
CA HIS A 366 -11.13 30.52 -0.68
C HIS A 366 -10.60 31.42 -1.81
N LEU A 367 -11.46 31.83 -2.74
CA LEU A 367 -11.07 32.70 -3.85
C LEU A 367 -10.67 34.10 -3.37
N ALA A 368 -11.33 34.63 -2.33
CA ALA A 368 -10.96 35.89 -1.69
C ALA A 368 -9.61 35.80 -0.95
N ASP A 369 -9.42 34.78 -0.11
CA ASP A 369 -8.22 34.58 0.72
C ASP A 369 -6.98 34.22 -0.15
N ALA A 370 -7.17 33.52 -1.27
CA ALA A 370 -6.12 33.21 -2.24
C ALA A 370 -5.74 34.41 -3.15
N GLY A 371 -6.53 35.49 -3.15
CA GLY A 371 -6.32 36.65 -4.04
C GLY A 371 -6.58 36.36 -5.52
N ASP A 372 -7.29 35.28 -5.85
CA ASP A 372 -7.55 34.86 -7.23
C ASP A 372 -8.71 35.65 -7.84
N ALA A 373 -8.40 36.85 -8.34
CA ALA A 373 -9.34 37.72 -9.04
C ALA A 373 -9.79 37.17 -10.43
N GLY A 374 -9.30 36.01 -10.86
CA GLY A 374 -9.81 35.23 -11.98
C GLY A 374 -10.59 33.97 -11.55
N GLY A 375 -10.95 33.89 -10.27
CA GLY A 375 -11.40 32.69 -9.56
C GLY A 375 -12.56 31.95 -10.21
N ASP A 376 -12.23 30.83 -10.84
CA ASP A 376 -13.17 29.89 -11.45
C ASP A 376 -13.63 28.85 -10.41
N VAL A 377 -14.94 28.77 -10.19
CA VAL A 377 -15.58 27.88 -9.20
C VAL A 377 -15.34 26.40 -9.54
N GLY A 378 -15.38 26.04 -10.82
CA GLY A 378 -15.14 24.68 -11.28
C GLY A 378 -13.67 24.27 -11.10
N ARG A 379 -12.73 25.18 -11.39
CA ARG A 379 -11.29 24.97 -11.07
C ARG A 379 -11.08 24.79 -9.57
N ALA A 380 -11.66 25.66 -8.74
CA ALA A 380 -11.54 25.57 -7.28
C ALA A 380 -12.06 24.21 -6.76
N LYS A 381 -13.27 23.80 -7.15
CA LYS A 381 -13.84 22.50 -6.76
C LYS A 381 -13.01 21.31 -7.29
N SER A 382 -12.45 21.38 -8.51
CA SER A 382 -11.69 20.28 -9.13
C SER A 382 -10.45 19.84 -8.33
N LYS A 383 -9.89 20.72 -7.49
CA LYS A 383 -8.79 20.37 -6.56
C LYS A 383 -9.14 19.23 -5.62
N TRP A 384 -10.41 19.04 -5.26
CA TRP A 384 -10.86 17.94 -4.40
C TRP A 384 -10.49 16.56 -4.98
N CYS A 385 -10.78 16.33 -6.27
CA CYS A 385 -10.40 15.10 -6.98
C CYS A 385 -8.88 14.92 -7.06
N ALA A 386 -8.17 16.03 -7.28
CA ALA A 386 -6.73 16.07 -7.50
C ALA A 386 -5.90 15.54 -6.32
N GLY A 387 -6.45 15.47 -5.11
CA GLY A 387 -5.77 14.86 -3.96
C GLY A 387 -5.54 13.35 -4.09
N CYS A 388 -6.42 12.66 -4.82
CA CYS A 388 -6.33 11.22 -5.08
C CYS A 388 -5.82 10.90 -6.50
N HIS A 389 -6.01 11.81 -7.47
CA HIS A 389 -5.79 11.57 -8.89
C HIS A 389 -4.61 12.35 -9.49
N ASP A 390 -4.44 13.61 -9.09
CA ASP A 390 -3.50 14.56 -9.69
C ASP A 390 -2.55 15.21 -8.64
N PRO A 391 -1.95 14.46 -7.69
CA PRO A 391 -1.15 15.08 -6.63
C PRO A 391 0.04 15.88 -7.18
N VAL A 392 0.53 15.54 -8.39
CA VAL A 392 1.49 16.35 -9.14
C VAL A 392 0.95 17.75 -9.49
N LEU A 393 -0.21 17.83 -10.15
CA LEU A 393 -0.83 19.10 -10.55
C LEU A 393 -1.30 19.90 -9.33
N LEU A 394 -1.81 19.22 -8.29
CA LEU A 394 -2.25 19.87 -7.05
C LEU A 394 -1.08 20.45 -6.26
N LEU A 395 -0.05 19.63 -5.99
CA LEU A 395 1.09 20.05 -5.17
C LEU A 395 1.98 21.06 -5.91
N GLY A 396 2.13 20.93 -7.23
CA GLY A 396 2.79 21.93 -8.07
C GLY A 396 1.94 23.19 -8.33
N GLY A 397 0.68 23.23 -7.89
CA GLY A 397 -0.19 24.41 -7.96
C GLY A 397 -0.83 24.70 -9.33
N MET A 398 -0.79 23.75 -10.26
CA MET A 398 -1.28 23.90 -11.63
C MET A 398 -2.79 23.61 -11.80
N MET A 399 -3.46 23.11 -10.76
CA MET A 399 -4.92 22.97 -10.75
C MET A 399 -5.68 24.32 -10.80
N THR A 400 -5.03 25.45 -10.45
CA THR A 400 -5.65 26.79 -10.49
C THR A 400 -5.67 27.40 -11.88
N SER A 401 -4.67 27.10 -12.73
CA SER A 401 -4.62 27.51 -14.13
C SER A 401 -5.40 26.56 -15.03
N GLU A 402 -5.41 26.82 -16.34
CA GLU A 402 -5.67 25.73 -17.30
C GLU A 402 -4.55 24.70 -17.32
N ILE A 403 -4.90 23.49 -17.73
CA ILE A 403 -4.06 22.29 -17.68
C ILE A 403 -3.72 21.89 -19.12
N ASP A 404 -2.45 22.02 -19.50
CA ASP A 404 -1.93 21.49 -20.76
C ASP A 404 -1.92 19.96 -20.68
N ARG A 405 -2.77 19.30 -21.46
CA ARG A 405 -2.85 17.83 -21.51
C ARG A 405 -1.57 17.17 -22.02
N GLY A 406 -0.75 17.89 -22.78
CA GLY A 406 0.56 17.44 -23.28
C GLY A 406 1.73 17.75 -22.35
N SER A 407 1.47 18.23 -21.13
CA SER A 407 2.49 18.43 -20.09
C SER A 407 2.93 17.11 -19.45
N LEU A 408 4.14 17.07 -18.87
CA LEU A 408 4.59 15.90 -18.10
C LEU A 408 3.66 15.67 -16.90
N GLU A 409 3.21 16.76 -16.30
CA GLU A 409 2.38 16.87 -15.12
C GLU A 409 1.01 16.20 -15.32
N ALA A 410 0.30 16.58 -16.38
CA ALA A 410 -0.98 16.00 -16.77
C ALA A 410 -0.87 14.53 -17.20
N GLN A 411 0.30 14.13 -17.71
CA GLN A 411 0.55 12.79 -18.22
C GLN A 411 1.22 11.84 -17.20
N ALA A 412 1.43 12.25 -15.95
CA ALA A 412 2.14 11.47 -14.94
C ALA A 412 1.27 10.48 -14.15
N GLY A 413 0.06 10.88 -13.74
CA GLY A 413 -0.75 10.09 -12.81
C GLY A 413 -0.11 9.96 -11.43
N LEU A 414 -0.38 8.84 -10.74
CA LEU A 414 0.25 8.51 -9.45
C LEU A 414 1.64 7.92 -9.70
N THR A 415 2.67 8.77 -9.68
CA THR A 415 4.09 8.38 -9.80
C THR A 415 4.57 7.60 -8.58
N CYS A 416 5.76 6.98 -8.70
CA CYS A 416 6.42 6.33 -7.57
C CYS A 416 6.57 7.27 -6.36
N LEU A 417 6.83 8.56 -6.59
CA LEU A 417 6.96 9.55 -5.52
C LEU A 417 5.61 10.04 -4.99
N ALA A 418 4.55 10.10 -5.81
CA ALA A 418 3.20 10.42 -5.31
C ALA A 418 2.75 9.45 -4.20
N CYS A 419 3.14 8.17 -4.32
CA CYS A 419 2.96 7.16 -3.28
C CYS A 419 4.03 7.24 -2.17
N HIS A 420 5.32 7.08 -2.52
CA HIS A 420 6.38 6.84 -1.54
C HIS A 420 6.93 8.10 -0.82
N ALA A 421 6.56 9.31 -1.26
CA ALA A 421 6.89 10.55 -0.56
C ALA A 421 5.87 10.92 0.56
N ILE A 422 4.78 10.15 0.69
CA ILE A 422 3.85 10.27 1.82
C ILE A 422 4.58 9.90 3.11
N ASP A 423 4.66 10.83 4.05
CA ASP A 423 5.36 10.62 5.34
C ASP A 423 4.42 10.40 6.52
N ARG A 424 3.14 10.77 6.36
CA ARG A 424 2.09 10.71 7.37
C ARG A 424 0.70 10.63 6.71
N ILE A 425 -0.14 9.76 7.23
CA ILE A 425 -1.60 9.76 7.06
C ILE A 425 -2.16 10.51 8.28
N HIS A 426 -3.11 11.43 8.11
CA HIS A 426 -3.65 12.18 9.25
C HIS A 426 -4.77 11.42 9.97
N GLU A 427 -5.79 10.96 9.24
CA GLU A 427 -6.97 10.27 9.77
C GLU A 427 -7.54 9.28 8.73
N LEU A 428 -8.29 8.26 9.18
CA LEU A 428 -8.90 7.20 8.34
C LEU A 428 -10.17 7.66 7.61
N THR A 429 -10.09 8.78 6.91
CA THR A 429 -11.22 9.54 6.36
C THR A 429 -11.20 9.63 4.83
N GLY A 430 -10.06 9.33 4.22
CA GLY A 430 -9.89 9.32 2.77
C GLY A 430 -9.72 10.70 2.15
N ASN A 431 -10.22 10.90 0.92
CA ASN A 431 -10.12 12.13 0.12
C ASN A 431 -8.68 12.65 -0.15
N GLY A 432 -7.64 11.87 0.12
CA GLY A 432 -6.25 12.31 0.13
C GLY A 432 -5.78 12.96 1.44
N ASN A 433 -6.34 12.58 2.59
CA ASN A 433 -5.98 13.15 3.91
C ASN A 433 -4.59 12.69 4.42
N TYR A 434 -3.54 13.10 3.71
CA TYR A 434 -2.14 12.78 3.96
C TYR A 434 -1.21 14.00 3.85
N ASN A 435 0.03 13.83 4.30
CA ASN A 435 1.11 14.82 4.16
C ASN A 435 2.25 14.29 3.29
N VAL A 436 2.75 15.17 2.42
CA VAL A 436 4.01 14.98 1.67
C VAL A 436 5.11 15.84 2.29
N ALA A 437 6.30 15.30 2.44
CA ALA A 437 7.47 16.05 2.91
C ALA A 437 7.90 17.09 1.85
N ASP A 438 8.05 18.38 2.22
CA ASP A 438 8.44 19.42 1.24
C ASP A 438 9.78 19.10 0.55
N ARG A 439 10.66 18.39 1.29
CA ARG A 439 11.93 17.84 0.83
C ARG A 439 12.22 16.52 1.52
N SER A 440 12.13 15.42 0.78
CA SER A 440 12.88 14.20 1.14
C SER A 440 14.34 14.44 0.73
N GLU A 441 15.19 14.88 1.67
CA GLU A 441 16.63 14.89 1.39
C GLU A 441 17.13 13.47 1.18
N ASP A 442 17.65 13.20 -0.02
CA ASP A 442 18.40 11.98 -0.27
C ASP A 442 19.65 11.97 0.64
N PRO A 443 19.82 10.92 1.47
CA PRO A 443 20.94 10.83 2.40
C PRO A 443 22.27 10.59 1.69
N TYR A 444 22.29 10.10 0.45
CA TYR A 444 23.51 9.75 -0.27
C TYR A 444 24.23 10.97 -0.85
N VAL A 445 25.56 10.90 -0.89
CA VAL A 445 26.38 11.89 -1.60
C VAL A 445 26.18 11.77 -3.11
N PHE A 446 26.27 12.91 -3.81
CA PHE A 446 26.05 13.03 -5.27
C PHE A 446 24.62 12.73 -5.77
N ALA A 447 23.59 12.78 -4.92
CA ALA A 447 22.19 12.58 -5.34
C ALA A 447 21.75 13.49 -6.50
N SER A 448 22.16 14.76 -6.49
CA SER A 448 21.91 15.75 -7.56
C SER A 448 22.99 15.78 -8.67
N ALA A 449 23.81 14.74 -8.79
CA ALA A 449 24.78 14.64 -9.89
C ALA A 449 24.08 14.17 -11.20
N PRO A 450 24.36 14.79 -12.36
CA PRO A 450 23.71 14.45 -13.63
C PRO A 450 23.86 12.98 -14.02
N GLN A 451 22.88 12.46 -14.77
CA GLN A 451 22.92 11.09 -15.30
C GLN A 451 24.17 10.84 -16.14
N GLY A 452 24.69 9.61 -16.10
CA GLY A 452 25.95 9.23 -16.74
C GLY A 452 27.22 9.84 -16.14
N SER A 453 27.12 10.78 -15.20
CA SER A 453 28.31 11.35 -14.54
C SER A 453 28.96 10.37 -13.55
N PRO A 454 30.28 10.48 -13.29
CA PRO A 454 30.94 9.71 -12.25
C PRO A 454 30.35 9.94 -10.85
N GLY A 455 29.75 11.11 -10.59
CA GLY A 455 29.04 11.39 -9.35
C GLY A 455 27.79 10.52 -9.20
N ARG A 456 26.96 10.43 -10.25
CA ARG A 456 25.74 9.60 -10.25
C ARG A 456 26.07 8.11 -10.17
N PHE A 457 27.16 7.66 -10.80
CA PHE A 457 27.66 6.30 -10.63
C PHE A 457 28.03 6.01 -9.16
N LEU A 458 28.75 6.93 -8.49
CA LEU A 458 29.12 6.77 -7.07
C LEU A 458 27.90 6.84 -6.14
N HIS A 459 26.92 7.68 -6.45
CA HIS A 459 25.62 7.72 -5.75
C HIS A 459 24.90 6.36 -5.83
N ASP A 460 24.65 5.88 -7.05
CA ASP A 460 23.91 4.65 -7.27
C ASP A 460 24.65 3.44 -6.68
N ALA A 461 25.98 3.38 -6.79
CA ALA A 461 26.80 2.36 -6.15
C ALA A 461 26.71 2.41 -4.62
N ALA A 462 26.69 3.59 -4.00
CA ALA A 462 26.53 3.74 -2.55
C ALA A 462 25.12 3.31 -2.08
N LEU A 463 24.09 3.63 -2.86
CA LEU A 463 22.70 3.20 -2.62
C LEU A 463 22.57 1.67 -2.72
N LYS A 464 23.07 1.06 -3.81
CA LYS A 464 23.13 -0.40 -4.00
C LYS A 464 23.94 -1.12 -2.90
N ALA A 465 24.97 -0.49 -2.36
CA ALA A 465 25.79 -1.05 -1.28
C ALA A 465 25.14 -0.97 0.11
N ARG A 466 24.12 -0.11 0.33
CA ARG A 466 23.45 0.03 1.63
C ARG A 466 21.93 0.33 1.54
N PRO A 467 21.14 -0.42 0.75
CA PRO A 467 19.77 -0.05 0.38
C PRO A 467 18.82 0.16 1.57
N ARG A 468 19.11 -0.41 2.75
CA ARG A 468 18.34 -0.20 4.00
C ARG A 468 18.06 1.26 4.35
N VAL A 469 18.99 2.19 4.06
CA VAL A 469 18.77 3.63 4.37
C VAL A 469 17.81 4.28 3.36
N HIS A 470 17.78 3.80 2.12
CA HIS A 470 16.78 4.19 1.12
C HIS A 470 15.41 3.57 1.47
N ALA A 471 15.37 2.27 1.77
CA ALA A 471 14.15 1.57 2.18
C ALA A 471 13.49 2.23 3.40
N ALA A 472 14.24 2.58 4.46
CA ALA A 472 13.71 3.28 5.62
C ALA A 472 13.24 4.73 5.35
N ARG A 473 13.55 5.30 4.17
CA ARG A 473 13.01 6.59 3.70
C ARG A 473 11.73 6.39 2.90
N MET A 474 11.71 5.45 1.96
CA MET A 474 10.59 5.21 1.03
C MET A 474 9.49 4.29 1.58
N LEU A 475 9.77 3.52 2.63
CA LEU A 475 8.84 2.56 3.24
C LEU A 475 8.63 2.86 4.73
N LYS A 476 7.56 3.61 5.03
CA LYS A 476 6.99 3.75 6.38
C LYS A 476 6.23 2.45 6.77
N PRO A 477 5.95 2.21 8.06
CA PRO A 477 5.18 1.04 8.50
C PRO A 477 3.81 0.91 7.78
N PHE A 478 3.07 2.02 7.69
CA PHE A 478 1.70 2.04 7.18
C PHE A 478 1.53 1.57 5.72
N PHE A 479 2.58 1.53 4.88
CA PHE A 479 2.45 0.97 3.53
C PHE A 479 2.11 -0.52 3.52
N ARG A 480 2.21 -1.21 4.66
CA ARG A 480 1.80 -2.62 4.85
C ARG A 480 0.38 -2.77 5.41
N GLU A 481 -0.33 -1.67 5.67
CA GLU A 481 -1.65 -1.63 6.29
C GLU A 481 -2.68 -1.11 5.27
N SER A 482 -3.92 -1.61 5.26
CA SER A 482 -4.97 -1.11 4.35
C SER A 482 -5.34 0.36 4.62
N ALA A 483 -4.99 0.88 5.80
CA ALA A 483 -5.03 2.30 6.16
C ALA A 483 -4.33 3.21 5.14
N TYR A 484 -3.26 2.73 4.49
CA TYR A 484 -2.60 3.45 3.41
C TYR A 484 -3.49 3.58 2.17
N CYS A 485 -4.12 2.49 1.73
CA CYS A 485 -5.07 2.49 0.62
C CYS A 485 -6.31 3.34 0.94
N ALA A 486 -6.75 3.37 2.20
CA ALA A 486 -7.88 4.17 2.68
C ALA A 486 -7.76 5.66 2.36
N THR A 487 -6.54 6.20 2.21
CA THR A 487 -6.33 7.61 1.85
C THR A 487 -7.02 8.01 0.55
N CYS A 488 -7.10 7.10 -0.44
CA CYS A 488 -7.78 7.33 -1.72
C CYS A 488 -9.02 6.43 -1.94
N HIS A 489 -9.09 5.27 -1.28
CA HIS A 489 -10.20 4.29 -1.38
C HIS A 489 -11.25 4.40 -0.26
N LYS A 490 -11.28 5.55 0.41
CA LYS A 490 -12.41 6.06 1.20
C LYS A 490 -12.68 7.47 0.68
N VAL A 491 -13.95 7.80 0.40
CA VAL A 491 -14.31 9.07 -0.25
C VAL A 491 -15.61 9.62 0.34
N GLY A 492 -15.62 10.90 0.70
CA GLY A 492 -16.80 11.65 1.13
C GLY A 492 -16.90 13.00 0.40
N LEU A 493 -17.98 13.22 -0.35
CA LEU A 493 -18.28 14.49 -1.00
C LEU A 493 -18.69 15.51 0.07
N THR A 494 -18.12 16.71 0.05
CA THR A 494 -18.29 17.73 1.10
C THR A 494 -19.01 18.97 0.59
N GLU A 495 -19.62 19.76 1.50
CA GLU A 495 -20.35 21.00 1.20
C GLU A 495 -19.58 21.98 0.28
N PRO A 496 -18.25 22.21 0.42
CA PRO A 496 -17.50 23.04 -0.53
C PRO A 496 -17.57 22.59 -1.99
N VAL A 497 -17.71 21.29 -2.25
CA VAL A 497 -17.78 20.73 -3.60
C VAL A 497 -19.23 20.71 -4.11
N ASN A 498 -20.13 20.13 -3.33
CA ASN A 498 -21.50 19.83 -3.77
C ASN A 498 -22.57 20.88 -3.39
N GLY A 499 -22.20 21.91 -2.62
CA GLY A 499 -23.12 22.98 -2.19
C GLY A 499 -24.26 22.53 -1.27
N TYR A 500 -24.26 21.27 -0.82
CA TYR A 500 -25.39 20.63 -0.15
C TYR A 500 -25.04 20.17 1.26
N ARG A 501 -24.19 19.13 1.41
CA ARG A 501 -23.79 18.52 2.70
C ARG A 501 -22.75 17.41 2.50
N TRP A 502 -22.25 16.82 3.60
CA TRP A 502 -21.45 15.60 3.50
C TRP A 502 -22.29 14.42 2.98
N LEU A 503 -21.77 13.71 1.97
CA LEU A 503 -22.32 12.48 1.40
C LEU A 503 -21.20 11.45 1.23
N ARG A 504 -21.44 10.18 1.57
CA ARG A 504 -20.46 9.12 1.30
C ARG A 504 -20.41 8.83 -0.21
N GLY A 505 -19.20 8.78 -0.77
CA GLY A 505 -18.90 8.35 -2.13
C GLY A 505 -18.38 6.90 -2.18
N GLN A 506 -17.29 6.67 -2.90
CA GLN A 506 -16.57 5.39 -2.94
C GLN A 506 -16.04 5.03 -1.54
N ASN A 507 -16.03 3.74 -1.19
CA ASN A 507 -15.71 3.33 0.18
C ASN A 507 -15.35 1.85 0.30
N GLU A 508 -14.23 1.48 -0.32
CA GLU A 508 -13.74 0.11 -0.28
C GLU A 508 -13.12 -0.21 1.08
N PHE A 509 -12.54 0.79 1.78
CA PHE A 509 -11.93 0.59 3.09
C PHE A 509 -12.94 0.23 4.18
N ASP A 510 -14.02 1.01 4.39
CA ASP A 510 -14.99 0.67 5.44
C ASP A 510 -15.67 -0.68 5.17
N ALA A 511 -15.85 -1.02 3.89
CA ALA A 511 -16.43 -2.29 3.44
C ALA A 511 -15.47 -3.49 3.58
N TRP A 512 -14.15 -3.27 3.50
CA TRP A 512 -13.14 -4.28 3.79
C TRP A 512 -12.95 -4.48 5.30
N ASP A 513 -12.91 -3.41 6.08
CA ASP A 513 -12.75 -3.53 7.54
C ASP A 513 -13.96 -4.21 8.18
N ASP A 514 -15.18 -3.86 7.75
CA ASP A 514 -16.43 -4.50 8.20
C ASP A 514 -16.73 -5.83 7.46
N SER A 515 -15.68 -6.63 7.21
CA SER A 515 -15.72 -7.92 6.50
C SER A 515 -15.11 -9.08 7.29
N GLY A 516 -15.29 -10.31 6.80
CA GLY A 516 -14.50 -11.45 7.30
C GLY A 516 -13.01 -11.38 6.93
N VAL A 517 -12.63 -10.65 5.88
CA VAL A 517 -11.27 -10.66 5.30
C VAL A 517 -10.27 -9.81 6.10
N SER A 518 -10.75 -8.74 6.74
CA SER A 518 -10.00 -7.97 7.74
C SER A 518 -9.78 -8.71 9.07
N LEU A 519 -10.52 -9.80 9.32
CA LEU A 519 -10.76 -10.37 10.66
C LEU A 519 -11.18 -9.30 11.70
N ASN A 520 -11.91 -8.27 11.28
CA ASN A 520 -12.46 -7.21 12.15
C ASN A 520 -14.01 -7.21 12.21
N ALA A 521 -14.72 -8.21 11.69
CA ALA A 521 -16.20 -8.21 11.71
C ALA A 521 -16.84 -9.56 12.07
N ALA A 522 -17.22 -9.73 13.35
CA ALA A 522 -17.95 -10.92 13.83
C ALA A 522 -19.35 -11.08 13.21
N ARG A 523 -19.92 -10.02 12.63
CA ARG A 523 -21.19 -10.08 11.91
C ARG A 523 -21.13 -10.86 10.59
N THR A 524 -19.94 -11.25 10.11
CA THR A 524 -19.76 -12.00 8.86
C THR A 524 -20.50 -13.35 8.81
N PHE A 525 -20.82 -13.80 7.61
CA PHE A 525 -21.33 -15.16 7.34
C PHE A 525 -20.22 -16.20 7.15
N TYR A 526 -18.99 -15.77 6.81
CA TYR A 526 -17.83 -16.64 6.63
C TYR A 526 -16.57 -15.96 7.20
N LEU A 527 -15.73 -16.72 7.90
CA LEU A 527 -14.39 -16.29 8.31
C LEU A 527 -13.33 -17.04 7.47
N PRO A 528 -12.35 -16.34 6.87
CA PRO A 528 -11.15 -16.96 6.34
C PRO A 528 -10.23 -17.44 7.48
N PRO A 529 -9.24 -18.29 7.19
CA PRO A 529 -8.29 -18.76 8.19
C PRO A 529 -7.28 -17.68 8.64
N GLU A 530 -7.10 -16.62 7.84
CA GLU A 530 -6.14 -15.56 8.09
C GLU A 530 -6.66 -14.20 7.59
N ARG A 531 -6.16 -13.12 8.21
CA ARG A 531 -6.43 -11.73 7.84
C ARG A 531 -5.63 -11.36 6.59
N ARG A 532 -6.26 -10.68 5.63
CA ARG A 532 -5.62 -10.17 4.41
C ARG A 532 -5.84 -8.66 4.27
N GLU A 533 -4.77 -7.93 3.99
CA GLU A 533 -4.81 -6.49 3.68
C GLU A 533 -5.17 -6.28 2.20
N CYS A 534 -5.56 -5.05 1.81
CA CYS A 534 -5.72 -4.66 0.40
C CYS A 534 -4.50 -5.05 -0.46
N GLN A 535 -3.29 -4.90 0.10
CA GLN A 535 -2.01 -5.24 -0.50
C GLN A 535 -1.85 -6.74 -0.81
N ASP A 536 -2.52 -7.65 -0.09
CA ASP A 536 -2.40 -9.09 -0.35
C ASP A 536 -3.21 -9.54 -1.56
N CYS A 537 -4.35 -8.88 -1.83
CA CYS A 537 -5.18 -9.15 -3.00
C CYS A 537 -4.80 -8.32 -4.24
N HIS A 538 -4.41 -7.05 -4.07
CA HIS A 538 -4.13 -6.13 -5.18
C HIS A 538 -2.64 -5.93 -5.48
N MET A 539 -1.74 -6.27 -4.54
CA MET A 539 -0.29 -6.29 -4.74
C MET A 539 0.31 -7.68 -4.44
N PRO A 540 -0.20 -8.77 -5.04
CA PRO A 540 0.30 -10.13 -4.79
C PRO A 540 1.78 -10.26 -5.17
N PRO A 541 2.54 -11.22 -4.61
CA PRO A 541 3.94 -11.44 -4.96
C PRO A 541 4.11 -11.92 -6.42
N GLU A 542 4.87 -11.17 -7.22
CA GLU A 542 5.28 -11.49 -8.59
C GLU A 542 6.81 -11.71 -8.67
N PRO A 543 7.33 -12.60 -9.53
CA PRO A 543 8.78 -12.81 -9.68
C PRO A 543 9.53 -11.58 -10.22
N ALA A 544 10.65 -11.23 -9.58
CA ALA A 544 11.54 -10.13 -9.96
C ALA A 544 12.54 -10.57 -11.06
N THR A 545 12.03 -10.76 -12.27
CA THR A 545 12.76 -11.36 -13.40
C THR A 545 13.98 -10.58 -13.88
N LEU A 546 14.05 -9.27 -13.60
CA LEU A 546 15.12 -8.37 -14.02
C LEU A 546 16.09 -8.01 -12.88
N GLY A 547 15.94 -8.65 -11.71
CA GLY A 547 16.85 -8.48 -10.57
C GLY A 547 16.56 -7.24 -9.73
N ASP A 548 15.29 -6.89 -9.57
CA ASP A 548 14.81 -5.78 -8.74
C ASP A 548 15.42 -5.79 -7.32
N LEU A 549 15.97 -4.66 -6.87
CA LEU A 549 16.62 -4.56 -5.56
C LEU A 549 15.65 -4.48 -4.37
N ALA A 550 14.34 -4.42 -4.63
CA ALA A 550 13.30 -4.62 -3.62
C ALA A 550 12.87 -6.09 -3.48
N ALA A 551 13.44 -7.02 -4.25
CA ALA A 551 13.04 -8.42 -4.23
C ALA A 551 13.46 -9.15 -2.94
N GLU A 552 12.49 -9.72 -2.24
CA GLU A 552 12.70 -10.65 -1.13
C GLU A 552 12.49 -12.08 -1.67
N ASP A 553 13.48 -12.96 -1.49
CA ASP A 553 13.54 -14.32 -2.07
C ASP A 553 13.23 -14.43 -3.59
N GLY A 554 13.53 -13.36 -4.33
CA GLY A 554 13.31 -13.28 -5.78
C GLY A 554 11.90 -12.80 -6.19
N MET A 555 11.08 -12.36 -5.23
CA MET A 555 9.72 -11.88 -5.44
C MET A 555 9.58 -10.40 -5.04
N VAL A 556 8.78 -9.64 -5.78
CA VAL A 556 8.34 -8.27 -5.43
C VAL A 556 6.82 -8.24 -5.25
N ARG A 557 6.32 -7.35 -4.39
CA ARG A 557 4.88 -7.05 -4.32
C ARG A 557 4.45 -6.36 -5.62
N SER A 558 3.42 -6.88 -6.29
CA SER A 558 3.01 -6.41 -7.61
C SER A 558 2.54 -4.96 -7.59
N HIS A 559 3.11 -4.13 -8.45
CA HIS A 559 2.66 -2.74 -8.66
C HIS A 559 1.67 -2.62 -9.83
N ARG A 560 0.99 -3.72 -10.21
CA ARG A 560 -0.07 -3.70 -11.23
C ARG A 560 -1.41 -3.19 -10.69
N PHE A 561 -1.64 -3.36 -9.39
CA PHE A 561 -2.90 -2.99 -8.71
C PHE A 561 -4.12 -3.61 -9.40
N LEU A 562 -4.10 -4.94 -9.58
CA LEU A 562 -5.10 -5.67 -10.36
C LEU A 562 -6.51 -5.47 -9.78
N ALA A 563 -7.40 -4.98 -10.61
CA ALA A 563 -8.79 -4.64 -10.30
C ALA A 563 -9.61 -4.65 -11.60
N ALA A 564 -10.93 -4.45 -11.50
CA ALA A 564 -11.90 -4.62 -12.59
C ALA A 564 -11.86 -3.56 -13.72
N ASN A 565 -10.70 -3.00 -14.06
CA ASN A 565 -10.55 -1.91 -15.03
C ASN A 565 -10.13 -2.41 -16.43
N THR A 566 -11.09 -2.95 -17.19
CA THR A 566 -10.87 -3.41 -18.57
C THR A 566 -10.77 -2.28 -19.60
N ALA A 567 -11.38 -1.12 -19.32
CA ALA A 567 -11.47 0.00 -20.26
C ALA A 567 -10.11 0.64 -20.59
N LEU A 568 -9.28 0.94 -19.58
CA LEU A 568 -8.00 1.60 -19.82
C LEU A 568 -7.01 0.76 -20.64
N PRO A 569 -6.72 -0.52 -20.33
CA PRO A 569 -5.81 -1.31 -21.18
C PRO A 569 -6.39 -1.54 -22.59
N PHE A 570 -7.71 -1.64 -22.75
CA PHE A 570 -8.35 -1.70 -24.07
C PHE A 570 -8.06 -0.46 -24.92
N LEU A 571 -8.23 0.76 -24.40
CA LEU A 571 -7.90 1.99 -25.13
C LEU A 571 -6.42 2.09 -25.52
N ARG A 572 -5.52 1.43 -24.77
CA ARG A 572 -4.07 1.38 -25.06
C ARG A 572 -3.66 0.29 -26.05
N GLY A 573 -4.57 -0.63 -26.44
CA GLY A 573 -4.20 -1.88 -27.12
C GLY A 573 -3.36 -2.83 -26.24
N ASP A 574 -3.42 -2.67 -24.92
CA ASP A 574 -2.68 -3.47 -23.93
C ASP A 574 -3.43 -4.77 -23.62
N ASP A 575 -3.47 -5.60 -24.65
CA ASP A 575 -3.98 -6.95 -24.71
C ASP A 575 -3.48 -7.86 -23.57
N ALA A 576 -2.26 -7.58 -23.07
CA ALA A 576 -1.62 -8.36 -22.02
C ALA A 576 -2.13 -7.97 -20.62
N ALA A 577 -2.28 -6.68 -20.33
CA ALA A 577 -2.92 -6.22 -19.10
C ALA A 577 -4.43 -6.51 -19.10
N LEU A 578 -5.11 -6.39 -20.25
CA LEU A 578 -6.53 -6.73 -20.39
C LEU A 578 -6.78 -8.20 -20.02
N ARG A 579 -6.06 -9.16 -20.61
CA ARG A 579 -6.18 -10.58 -20.23
C ARG A 579 -5.89 -10.83 -18.76
N ARG A 580 -4.82 -10.24 -18.19
CA ARG A 580 -4.52 -10.34 -16.75
C ARG A 580 -5.69 -9.88 -15.85
N ILE A 581 -6.41 -8.84 -16.27
CA ILE A 581 -7.58 -8.33 -15.53
C ILE A 581 -8.80 -9.24 -15.70
N GLU A 582 -9.05 -9.76 -16.90
CA GLU A 582 -10.14 -10.73 -17.09
C GLU A 582 -9.88 -12.04 -16.32
N ASP A 583 -8.65 -12.55 -16.35
CA ASP A 583 -8.26 -13.77 -15.63
C ASP A 583 -8.36 -13.56 -14.10
N PHE A 584 -8.00 -12.37 -13.60
CA PHE A 584 -8.21 -11.97 -12.20
C PHE A 584 -9.71 -11.93 -11.82
N LEU A 585 -10.59 -11.49 -12.72
CA LEU A 585 -12.04 -11.49 -12.49
C LEU A 585 -12.63 -12.90 -12.50
N ARG A 586 -12.15 -13.76 -13.41
CA ARG A 586 -12.58 -15.17 -13.56
C ARG A 586 -12.00 -16.11 -12.50
N ALA A 587 -11.00 -15.67 -11.72
CA ALA A 587 -10.37 -16.45 -10.65
C ALA A 587 -11.25 -16.56 -9.39
N ASP A 588 -12.39 -17.23 -9.51
CA ASP A 588 -13.35 -17.58 -8.46
C ASP A 588 -13.76 -16.41 -7.54
N LYS A 589 -13.76 -15.17 -8.05
CA LYS A 589 -14.12 -13.98 -7.27
C LYS A 589 -15.61 -13.96 -6.93
N LEU A 590 -16.45 -14.36 -7.89
CA LEU A 590 -17.89 -14.50 -7.74
C LEU A 590 -18.39 -15.81 -8.35
N ARG A 591 -19.46 -16.37 -7.78
CA ARG A 591 -20.24 -17.49 -8.33
C ARG A 591 -21.65 -17.00 -8.68
N ILE A 592 -22.30 -17.63 -9.65
CA ILE A 592 -23.71 -17.43 -9.97
C ILE A 592 -24.38 -18.81 -10.13
N ASP A 593 -25.57 -19.01 -9.57
CA ASP A 593 -26.27 -20.30 -9.53
C ASP A 593 -27.75 -20.14 -9.93
N VAL A 594 -28.25 -20.98 -10.85
CA VAL A 594 -29.69 -21.13 -11.15
C VAL A 594 -30.31 -22.06 -10.10
N PHE A 595 -30.34 -21.62 -8.84
CA PHE A 595 -30.44 -22.51 -7.69
C PHE A 595 -31.83 -23.16 -7.48
N ALA A 596 -32.91 -22.38 -7.61
CA ALA A 596 -34.25 -22.83 -7.23
C ALA A 596 -35.37 -22.29 -8.14
N VAL A 597 -36.53 -22.95 -8.10
CA VAL A 597 -37.76 -22.54 -8.78
C VAL A 597 -38.96 -22.62 -7.84
N ARG A 598 -39.91 -21.72 -8.05
CA ARG A 598 -41.19 -21.62 -7.33
C ARG A 598 -42.36 -21.69 -8.31
N THR A 599 -43.39 -22.46 -7.97
CA THR A 599 -44.64 -22.58 -8.75
C THR A 599 -45.87 -22.36 -7.86
N PRO A 600 -47.02 -21.91 -8.39
CA PRO A 600 -48.24 -21.67 -7.60
C PRO A 600 -48.86 -22.93 -6.97
N ALA A 601 -48.57 -24.11 -7.50
CA ALA A 601 -49.07 -25.39 -6.97
C ALA A 601 -48.21 -25.92 -5.82
N ALA A 602 -46.91 -25.61 -5.82
CA ALA A 602 -45.98 -25.94 -4.76
C ALA A 602 -46.11 -24.95 -3.58
N ASP A 603 -47.22 -25.03 -2.84
CA ASP A 603 -47.56 -24.05 -1.80
C ASP A 603 -46.41 -23.86 -0.81
N SER A 604 -45.85 -22.65 -0.82
CA SER A 604 -44.69 -22.22 -0.02
C SER A 604 -43.37 -22.98 -0.25
N ALA A 605 -43.31 -23.97 -1.16
CA ALA A 605 -42.14 -24.82 -1.32
C ALA A 605 -41.19 -24.29 -2.41
N ARG A 606 -39.95 -23.99 -2.01
CA ARG A 606 -38.81 -23.75 -2.91
C ARG A 606 -38.25 -25.09 -3.34
N LEU A 607 -38.16 -25.32 -4.64
CA LEU A 607 -37.73 -26.60 -5.22
C LEU A 607 -36.43 -26.38 -5.99
N LEU A 608 -35.43 -27.21 -5.73
CA LEU A 608 -34.11 -27.07 -6.33
C LEU A 608 -34.15 -27.34 -7.84
N VAL A 609 -33.37 -26.59 -8.61
CA VAL A 609 -33.24 -26.78 -10.06
C VAL A 609 -31.93 -27.49 -10.35
N HIS A 610 -32.03 -28.65 -10.99
CA HIS A 610 -30.91 -29.53 -11.31
C HIS A 610 -31.08 -30.05 -12.74
N GLU A 611 -30.01 -30.64 -13.28
CA GLU A 611 -29.99 -31.20 -14.62
C GLU A 611 -31.11 -32.24 -14.82
N GLY A 612 -32.06 -31.93 -15.69
CA GLY A 612 -33.27 -32.72 -15.97
C GLY A 612 -34.51 -32.38 -15.14
N SER A 613 -34.50 -31.35 -14.27
CA SER A 613 -35.66 -30.93 -13.48
C SER A 613 -36.89 -30.62 -14.34
N SER A 614 -38.07 -31.06 -13.89
CA SER A 614 -39.31 -31.04 -14.69
C SER A 614 -40.27 -29.92 -14.27
N VAL A 615 -40.45 -28.92 -15.14
CA VAL A 615 -41.16 -27.64 -14.90
C VAL A 615 -42.50 -27.59 -15.66
N PRO A 616 -43.64 -27.30 -15.00
CA PRO A 616 -44.95 -27.28 -15.67
C PRO A 616 -45.17 -26.06 -16.59
N ALA A 617 -45.74 -26.30 -17.77
CA ALA A 617 -46.19 -25.26 -18.69
C ALA A 617 -47.53 -24.63 -18.27
N GLY A 618 -47.83 -23.45 -18.83
CA GLY A 618 -49.12 -22.76 -18.69
C GLY A 618 -49.38 -22.10 -17.33
N VAL A 619 -48.47 -22.25 -16.36
CA VAL A 619 -48.50 -21.57 -15.07
C VAL A 619 -47.34 -20.57 -14.95
N PRO A 620 -47.49 -19.47 -14.20
CA PRO A 620 -46.36 -18.62 -13.86
C PRO A 620 -45.34 -19.41 -13.03
N ILE A 621 -44.07 -19.36 -13.41
CA ILE A 621 -42.94 -19.92 -12.66
C ILE A 621 -41.98 -18.79 -12.29
N THR A 622 -41.23 -18.93 -11.21
CA THR A 622 -40.16 -17.98 -10.83
C THR A 622 -38.89 -18.74 -10.52
N PHE A 623 -37.84 -18.48 -11.29
CA PHE A 623 -36.48 -18.94 -11.00
C PHE A 623 -35.81 -17.95 -10.02
N ASP A 624 -35.09 -18.49 -9.06
CA ASP A 624 -34.30 -17.76 -8.08
C ASP A 624 -32.82 -17.98 -8.41
N VAL A 625 -32.14 -16.93 -8.88
CA VAL A 625 -30.73 -16.95 -9.30
C VAL A 625 -29.88 -16.28 -8.23
N VAL A 626 -28.97 -17.04 -7.63
CA VAL A 626 -28.09 -16.59 -6.53
C VAL A 626 -26.80 -16.05 -7.14
N THR A 627 -26.30 -14.90 -6.67
CA THR A 627 -24.94 -14.42 -6.98
C THR A 627 -24.15 -14.25 -5.69
N ARG A 628 -22.92 -14.76 -5.64
CA ARG A 628 -22.15 -14.96 -4.40
C ARG A 628 -20.76 -14.33 -4.49
N ASN A 629 -20.42 -13.43 -3.56
CA ASN A 629 -19.10 -12.77 -3.50
C ASN A 629 -18.08 -13.60 -2.68
N LEU A 630 -17.37 -14.50 -3.35
CA LEU A 630 -16.49 -15.49 -2.72
C LEU A 630 -15.20 -14.89 -2.16
N ASP A 631 -14.48 -14.09 -2.97
CA ASP A 631 -13.11 -13.63 -2.67
C ASP A 631 -12.84 -12.14 -3.00
N VAL A 632 -13.89 -11.30 -3.07
CA VAL A 632 -13.71 -9.84 -3.00
C VAL A 632 -13.84 -9.43 -1.53
N GLY A 633 -12.75 -8.86 -0.97
CA GLY A 633 -12.68 -8.50 0.45
C GLY A 633 -13.57 -7.31 0.85
N HIS A 634 -14.06 -6.56 -0.13
CA HIS A 634 -15.05 -5.48 0.02
C HIS A 634 -16.32 -5.81 -0.80
N THR A 635 -17.25 -4.86 -0.94
CA THR A 635 -18.44 -5.02 -1.78
C THR A 635 -18.08 -5.24 -3.26
N PHE A 636 -18.83 -6.10 -3.96
CA PHE A 636 -18.81 -6.18 -5.43
C PHE A 636 -20.06 -5.56 -6.05
N PRO A 637 -19.94 -4.65 -7.04
CA PRO A 637 -18.71 -3.95 -7.40
C PRO A 637 -18.26 -2.95 -6.31
N GLY A 638 -17.01 -2.49 -6.44
CA GLY A 638 -16.44 -1.42 -5.64
C GLY A 638 -15.96 -0.26 -6.52
N GLY A 639 -15.63 0.86 -5.89
CA GLY A 639 -15.28 2.10 -6.56
C GLY A 639 -16.49 2.78 -7.21
N THR A 640 -16.30 3.30 -8.43
CA THR A 640 -17.25 4.14 -9.19
C THR A 640 -18.51 3.41 -9.68
N ASN A 641 -19.30 2.86 -8.76
CA ASN A 641 -20.49 2.04 -9.01
C ASN A 641 -21.64 2.81 -9.68
N ASP A 642 -21.59 4.14 -9.70
CA ASP A 642 -22.45 5.03 -10.49
C ASP A 642 -22.26 4.83 -12.01
N SER A 643 -21.01 4.68 -12.44
CA SER A 643 -20.58 4.55 -13.84
C SER A 643 -20.19 3.14 -14.25
N ASN A 644 -19.92 2.24 -13.31
CA ASN A 644 -19.59 0.84 -13.59
C ASN A 644 -20.87 0.05 -13.92
N GLU A 645 -20.74 -1.04 -14.68
CA GLU A 645 -21.88 -1.88 -15.07
C GLU A 645 -21.59 -3.36 -14.82
N GLY A 646 -22.06 -3.89 -13.69
CA GLY A 646 -22.22 -5.32 -13.48
C GLY A 646 -23.69 -5.72 -13.66
N TRP A 647 -23.98 -6.86 -14.29
CA TRP A 647 -25.36 -7.34 -14.42
C TRP A 647 -25.46 -8.85 -14.63
N ILE A 648 -26.66 -9.38 -14.41
CA ILE A 648 -27.03 -10.75 -14.78
C ILE A 648 -27.73 -10.73 -16.13
N GLU A 649 -27.16 -11.43 -17.12
CA GLU A 649 -27.93 -11.94 -18.25
C GLU A 649 -28.58 -13.26 -17.86
N PHE A 650 -29.88 -13.39 -18.12
CA PHE A 650 -30.64 -14.61 -17.89
C PHE A 650 -31.38 -14.98 -19.17
N THR A 651 -31.21 -16.21 -19.64
CA THR A 651 -31.88 -16.73 -20.84
C THR A 651 -32.54 -18.08 -20.59
N VAL A 652 -33.62 -18.34 -21.32
CA VAL A 652 -34.22 -19.67 -21.45
C VAL A 652 -34.32 -20.00 -22.93
N SER A 653 -33.54 -20.98 -23.38
CA SER A 653 -33.37 -21.32 -24.80
C SER A 653 -33.84 -22.72 -25.12
N ASP A 654 -34.19 -22.94 -26.39
CA ASP A 654 -34.56 -24.26 -26.91
C ASP A 654 -33.34 -25.15 -27.24
N SER A 655 -33.59 -26.36 -27.75
CA SER A 655 -32.55 -27.30 -28.17
C SER A 655 -31.76 -26.88 -29.43
N LEU A 656 -32.11 -25.77 -30.06
CA LEU A 656 -31.36 -25.16 -31.17
C LEU A 656 -30.51 -23.97 -30.68
N GLY A 657 -30.60 -23.62 -29.40
CA GLY A 657 -29.94 -22.45 -28.80
C GLY A 657 -30.70 -21.14 -28.98
N GLN A 658 -31.93 -21.16 -29.53
CA GLN A 658 -32.73 -19.95 -29.68
C GLN A 658 -33.35 -19.55 -28.35
N SER A 659 -32.99 -18.35 -27.86
CA SER A 659 -33.59 -17.75 -26.67
C SER A 659 -35.09 -17.52 -26.86
N LEU A 660 -35.90 -18.16 -26.02
CA LEU A 660 -37.35 -17.99 -25.94
C LEU A 660 -37.73 -16.90 -24.92
N PHE A 661 -36.91 -16.71 -23.89
CA PHE A 661 -36.99 -15.65 -22.89
C PHE A 661 -35.59 -15.10 -22.62
N ALA A 662 -35.47 -13.79 -22.37
CA ALA A 662 -34.20 -13.17 -22.02
C ALA A 662 -34.35 -11.94 -21.10
N SER A 663 -33.28 -11.62 -20.39
CA SER A 663 -33.02 -10.37 -19.64
C SER A 663 -31.52 -10.12 -19.59
N GLY A 664 -31.05 -8.88 -19.41
CA GLY A 664 -29.62 -8.56 -19.42
C GLY A 664 -28.98 -8.55 -20.82
N LEU A 665 -29.78 -8.45 -21.87
CA LEU A 665 -29.28 -8.24 -23.23
C LEU A 665 -28.85 -6.78 -23.44
N VAL A 666 -27.77 -6.59 -24.18
CA VAL A 666 -27.28 -5.29 -24.66
C VAL A 666 -27.88 -5.01 -26.04
N GLY A 667 -28.32 -3.77 -26.26
CA GLY A 667 -28.89 -3.30 -27.53
C GLY A 667 -27.84 -3.10 -28.62
N SER A 668 -28.30 -2.88 -29.85
CA SER A 668 -27.44 -2.55 -31.00
C SER A 668 -26.81 -1.14 -30.93
N ASP A 669 -27.19 -0.36 -29.93
CA ASP A 669 -26.66 0.93 -29.52
C ASP A 669 -25.65 0.81 -28.35
N GLY A 670 -25.35 -0.41 -27.90
CA GLY A 670 -24.45 -0.68 -26.78
C GLY A 670 -25.06 -0.43 -25.39
N HIS A 671 -26.33 -0.01 -25.29
CA HIS A 671 -27.01 0.23 -24.00
C HIS A 671 -27.62 -1.07 -23.44
N LEU A 672 -27.59 -1.26 -22.12
CA LEU A 672 -28.20 -2.40 -21.43
C LEU A 672 -29.71 -2.18 -21.22
N ASP A 673 -30.56 -3.21 -21.36
CA ASP A 673 -32.00 -3.08 -21.01
C ASP A 673 -32.16 -2.57 -19.56
N PRO A 674 -32.77 -1.39 -19.32
CA PRO A 674 -32.90 -0.82 -17.98
C PRO A 674 -33.66 -1.68 -16.96
N ARG A 675 -34.34 -2.75 -17.40
CA ARG A 675 -35.07 -3.72 -16.55
C ARG A 675 -34.24 -4.94 -16.15
N SER A 676 -32.97 -5.00 -16.58
CA SER A 676 -32.01 -6.05 -16.22
C SER A 676 -31.70 -6.06 -14.72
N HIS A 677 -31.16 -7.16 -14.21
CA HIS A 677 -30.68 -7.20 -12.83
C HIS A 677 -29.28 -6.61 -12.74
N THR A 678 -29.16 -5.37 -12.27
CA THR A 678 -27.90 -4.61 -12.26
C THR A 678 -27.26 -4.51 -10.87
N TYR A 679 -25.96 -4.79 -10.83
CA TYR A 679 -25.05 -4.47 -9.76
C TYR A 679 -24.38 -3.13 -10.07
N LYS A 680 -25.11 -2.04 -9.82
CA LYS A 680 -24.63 -0.66 -9.92
C LYS A 680 -25.35 0.25 -8.93
N SER A 681 -24.90 1.49 -8.83
CA SER A 681 -25.61 2.59 -8.17
C SER A 681 -26.29 3.48 -9.20
N VAL A 682 -27.43 4.05 -8.85
CA VAL A 682 -28.04 5.16 -9.60
C VAL A 682 -28.12 6.36 -8.69
N LEU A 683 -27.37 7.40 -9.01
CA LEU A 683 -27.33 8.67 -8.31
C LEU A 683 -28.13 9.71 -9.09
N VAL A 684 -28.74 10.64 -8.37
CA VAL A 684 -29.52 11.75 -8.95
C VAL A 684 -29.10 13.09 -8.36
N ASP A 685 -29.31 14.13 -9.16
CA ASP A 685 -29.11 15.52 -8.77
C ASP A 685 -30.29 16.06 -7.92
N ARG A 686 -30.25 17.35 -7.58
CA ARG A 686 -31.32 18.05 -6.83
C ARG A 686 -32.66 18.15 -7.58
N ASN A 687 -32.66 18.04 -8.91
CA ASN A 687 -33.86 18.03 -9.74
C ASN A 687 -34.46 16.61 -9.88
N GLY A 688 -33.68 15.57 -9.55
CA GLY A 688 -34.05 14.17 -9.66
C GLY A 688 -33.77 13.59 -11.04
N ASP A 689 -32.88 14.20 -11.82
CA ASP A 689 -32.32 13.66 -13.06
C ASP A 689 -31.01 12.91 -12.78
N ALA A 690 -30.59 12.02 -13.69
CA ALA A 690 -29.49 11.08 -13.44
C ALA A 690 -28.11 11.74 -13.46
N ILE A 691 -27.21 11.26 -12.60
CA ILE A 691 -25.77 11.55 -12.67
C ILE A 691 -25.13 10.54 -13.64
N ASP A 692 -24.93 10.97 -14.89
CA ASP A 692 -24.42 10.14 -16.01
C ASP A 692 -22.97 10.49 -16.41
N ARG A 693 -22.50 11.71 -16.11
CA ARG A 693 -21.15 12.22 -16.45
C ARG A 693 -20.11 12.04 -15.34
N ARG A 694 -20.49 11.41 -14.24
CA ARG A 694 -19.81 11.48 -12.92
C ARG A 694 -19.51 12.91 -12.46
N ASN A 695 -20.44 13.82 -12.72
CA ASN A 695 -20.45 15.19 -12.24
C ASN A 695 -20.66 15.23 -10.72
N ALA A 696 -19.60 14.92 -9.97
CA ALA A 696 -19.63 14.62 -8.54
C ALA A 696 -20.09 15.80 -7.66
N GLN A 697 -19.93 17.03 -8.16
CA GLN A 697 -20.45 18.25 -7.55
C GLN A 697 -21.98 18.35 -7.56
N ASP A 698 -22.68 17.61 -8.41
CA ASP A 698 -24.15 17.68 -8.54
C ASP A 698 -24.85 16.49 -7.85
N ILE A 699 -24.10 15.49 -7.37
CA ILE A 699 -24.66 14.33 -6.65
C ILE A 699 -25.41 14.82 -5.41
N HIS A 700 -26.71 14.54 -5.38
CA HIS A 700 -27.59 14.89 -4.26
C HIS A 700 -27.98 13.64 -3.46
N THR A 701 -28.43 12.57 -4.10
CA THR A 701 -28.83 11.33 -3.40
C THR A 701 -28.77 10.09 -4.29
N ALA A 702 -28.78 8.90 -3.67
CA ALA A 702 -28.85 7.62 -4.34
C ALA A 702 -30.30 7.11 -4.45
N VAL A 703 -30.72 6.74 -5.65
CA VAL A 703 -32.00 6.06 -5.91
C VAL A 703 -31.94 4.60 -5.44
N TYR A 704 -30.80 3.95 -5.71
CA TYR A 704 -30.39 2.67 -5.15
C TYR A 704 -28.86 2.51 -5.29
N ALA A 705 -28.27 1.61 -4.51
CA ALA A 705 -26.89 1.18 -4.61
C ALA A 705 -26.83 -0.34 -4.42
N ASN A 706 -26.79 -1.09 -5.52
CA ASN A 706 -26.91 -2.55 -5.51
C ASN A 706 -25.53 -3.19 -5.62
N VAL A 707 -25.08 -3.76 -4.50
CA VAL A 707 -23.77 -4.40 -4.35
C VAL A 707 -23.88 -5.66 -3.48
N ILE A 708 -23.01 -6.62 -3.71
CA ILE A 708 -22.89 -7.88 -2.96
C ILE A 708 -21.78 -7.71 -1.92
N GLY A 709 -22.13 -7.79 -0.63
CA GLY A 709 -21.17 -7.65 0.47
C GLY A 709 -20.11 -8.76 0.49
N PRO A 710 -18.94 -8.50 1.09
CA PRO A 710 -17.88 -9.51 1.22
C PRO A 710 -18.39 -10.69 2.05
N GLY A 711 -18.26 -11.90 1.52
CA GLY A 711 -18.82 -13.09 2.18
C GLY A 711 -20.35 -13.17 2.17
N THR A 712 -21.07 -12.30 1.45
CA THR A 712 -22.54 -12.40 1.30
C THR A 712 -22.94 -12.93 -0.09
N ALA A 713 -24.24 -13.18 -0.22
CA ALA A 713 -24.92 -13.50 -1.47
C ALA A 713 -26.05 -12.50 -1.74
N ASP A 714 -26.51 -12.45 -2.97
CA ASP A 714 -27.57 -11.60 -3.49
C ASP A 714 -28.52 -12.45 -4.37
N LEU A 715 -29.79 -12.03 -4.53
CA LEU A 715 -30.84 -12.82 -5.20
C LEU A 715 -31.56 -12.04 -6.30
N ALA A 716 -31.65 -12.65 -7.48
CA ALA A 716 -32.47 -12.20 -8.60
C ALA A 716 -33.65 -13.15 -8.84
N HIS A 717 -34.86 -12.63 -9.04
CA HIS A 717 -36.04 -13.44 -9.32
C HIS A 717 -36.53 -13.25 -10.76
N TYR A 718 -36.47 -14.29 -11.59
CA TYR A 718 -36.91 -14.28 -12.98
C TYR A 718 -38.25 -15.01 -13.13
N ARG A 719 -39.33 -14.25 -13.34
CA ARG A 719 -40.70 -14.76 -13.45
C ARG A 719 -41.17 -14.78 -14.91
N LEU A 720 -41.64 -15.93 -15.37
CA LEU A 720 -42.14 -16.14 -16.73
C LEU A 720 -43.25 -17.20 -16.74
N THR A 721 -43.90 -17.39 -17.90
CA THR A 721 -44.90 -18.46 -18.10
C THR A 721 -44.52 -19.23 -19.36
N LEU A 722 -44.15 -20.51 -19.22
CA LEU A 722 -43.80 -21.36 -20.37
C LEU A 722 -45.07 -21.70 -21.19
N PRO A 723 -45.09 -21.45 -22.52
CA PRO A 723 -46.20 -21.86 -23.38
C PRO A 723 -46.44 -23.38 -23.35
N THR A 724 -47.72 -23.79 -23.39
CA THR A 724 -48.10 -25.21 -23.44
C THR A 724 -47.63 -25.93 -24.71
N THR A 725 -47.32 -25.19 -25.77
CA THR A 725 -46.67 -25.70 -27.00
C THR A 725 -45.26 -26.24 -26.78
N LEU A 726 -44.60 -25.89 -25.66
CA LEU A 726 -43.28 -26.42 -25.30
C LEU A 726 -43.36 -27.75 -24.51
N THR A 727 -44.54 -28.29 -24.22
CA THR A 727 -44.70 -29.50 -23.41
C THR A 727 -43.93 -30.69 -24.01
N GLY A 728 -43.05 -31.29 -23.22
CA GLY A 728 -42.16 -32.39 -23.62
C GLY A 728 -40.77 -31.92 -24.11
N SER A 729 -40.61 -30.64 -24.45
CA SER A 729 -39.32 -30.09 -24.90
C SER A 729 -38.30 -30.02 -23.75
N PRO A 730 -37.01 -30.28 -24.03
CA PRO A 730 -35.93 -29.80 -23.20
C PRO A 730 -35.71 -28.30 -23.46
N LEU A 731 -35.40 -27.53 -22.41
CA LEU A 731 -34.97 -26.13 -22.50
C LEU A 731 -33.71 -25.96 -21.64
N THR A 732 -32.79 -25.10 -22.05
CA THR A 732 -31.63 -24.71 -21.23
C THR A 732 -31.94 -23.39 -20.53
N VAL A 733 -31.82 -23.34 -19.21
CA VAL A 733 -31.86 -22.10 -18.43
C VAL A 733 -30.43 -21.70 -18.11
N THR A 734 -30.03 -20.49 -18.48
CA THR A 734 -28.65 -20.00 -18.32
C THR A 734 -28.66 -18.66 -17.60
N ALA A 735 -27.75 -18.50 -16.62
CA ALA A 735 -27.46 -17.23 -15.97
C ALA A 735 -25.98 -16.90 -16.12
N ARG A 736 -25.65 -15.66 -16.52
CA ARG A 736 -24.28 -15.17 -16.69
C ARG A 736 -24.12 -13.88 -15.92
N LEU A 737 -23.07 -13.78 -15.09
CA LEU A 737 -22.65 -12.53 -14.45
C LEU A 737 -21.65 -11.84 -15.39
N LEU A 738 -22.02 -10.67 -15.91
CA LEU A 738 -21.21 -9.88 -16.83
C LEU A 738 -20.74 -8.58 -16.17
N TRP A 739 -19.64 -8.05 -16.69
CA TRP A 739 -19.03 -6.81 -16.25
C TRP A 739 -18.53 -5.99 -17.44
N ARG A 740 -18.85 -4.69 -17.44
CA ARG A 740 -18.28 -3.69 -18.32
C ARG A 740 -17.74 -2.54 -17.46
N LYS A 741 -16.46 -2.21 -17.63
CA LYS A 741 -15.88 -1.03 -16.97
C LYS A 741 -16.30 0.21 -17.74
N PHE A 742 -17.04 1.09 -17.06
CA PHE A 742 -17.76 2.22 -17.64
C PHE A 742 -18.93 1.80 -18.52
N ASP A 743 -20.15 2.23 -18.15
CA ASP A 743 -21.35 2.00 -18.95
C ASP A 743 -21.34 2.81 -20.25
N ARG A 744 -22.32 2.53 -21.10
CA ARG A 744 -22.40 3.11 -22.43
C ARG A 744 -22.59 4.63 -22.40
N ALA A 745 -23.48 5.14 -21.56
CA ALA A 745 -23.75 6.57 -21.46
C ALA A 745 -22.52 7.37 -21.00
N TYR A 746 -21.79 6.88 -20.00
CA TYR A 746 -20.56 7.53 -19.55
C TYR A 746 -19.44 7.48 -20.60
N THR A 747 -19.43 6.43 -21.43
CA THR A 747 -18.48 6.27 -22.55
C THR A 747 -18.79 7.21 -23.72
N GLU A 748 -20.07 7.39 -24.05
CA GLU A 748 -20.53 8.36 -25.05
C GLU A 748 -20.19 9.80 -24.62
N PHE A 749 -20.52 10.17 -23.37
CA PHE A 749 -20.11 11.46 -22.79
C PHE A 749 -18.59 11.68 -22.84
N ALA A 750 -17.80 10.70 -22.44
CA ALA A 750 -16.34 10.84 -22.40
C ALA A 750 -15.76 11.03 -23.81
N PHE A 751 -16.28 10.32 -24.80
CA PHE A 751 -15.87 10.45 -26.20
C PHE A 751 -16.27 11.83 -26.77
N GLU A 752 -17.51 12.26 -26.59
CA GLU A 752 -18.04 13.51 -27.16
C GLU A 752 -17.43 14.76 -26.53
N SER A 753 -17.20 14.76 -25.21
CA SER A 753 -16.62 15.90 -24.48
C SER A 753 -15.08 15.95 -24.55
N ASN A 754 -14.42 14.84 -24.90
CA ASN A 754 -12.96 14.75 -24.97
C ASN A 754 -12.47 13.91 -26.18
N PRO A 755 -12.80 14.27 -27.43
CA PRO A 755 -12.38 13.51 -28.60
C PRO A 755 -10.86 13.43 -28.76
N ALA A 756 -10.12 14.42 -28.24
CA ALA A 756 -8.66 14.41 -28.18
C ALA A 756 -8.08 13.30 -27.28
N GLY A 757 -8.87 12.72 -26.38
CA GLY A 757 -8.53 11.53 -25.59
C GLY A 757 -8.76 10.20 -26.32
N PHE A 758 -9.47 10.21 -27.46
CA PHE A 758 -9.83 9.01 -28.23
C PHE A 758 -9.44 9.09 -29.72
N PRO A 759 -8.25 9.62 -30.12
CA PRO A 759 -7.94 9.89 -31.54
C PRO A 759 -7.83 8.64 -32.44
N GLY A 760 -7.82 7.43 -31.86
CA GLY A 760 -7.89 6.16 -32.58
C GLY A 760 -9.30 5.63 -32.86
N PHE A 761 -10.36 6.38 -32.54
CA PHE A 761 -11.75 5.93 -32.64
C PHE A 761 -12.63 6.97 -33.36
N ASP A 762 -13.33 6.54 -34.43
CA ASP A 762 -14.26 7.40 -35.19
C ASP A 762 -15.65 7.56 -34.51
N ALA A 763 -15.90 6.78 -33.45
CA ALA A 763 -17.16 6.72 -32.69
C ALA A 763 -16.88 6.25 -31.24
N PRO A 764 -17.82 6.44 -30.28
CA PRO A 764 -17.65 5.96 -28.91
C PRO A 764 -17.26 4.47 -28.86
N PRO A 765 -16.19 4.10 -28.13
CA PRO A 765 -15.63 2.76 -28.19
C PRO A 765 -16.51 1.71 -27.50
N GLU A 766 -16.71 0.55 -28.14
CA GLU A 766 -17.34 -0.61 -27.50
C GLU A 766 -16.39 -1.27 -26.50
N LEU A 767 -16.52 -0.91 -25.22
CA LEU A 767 -15.64 -1.39 -24.15
C LEU A 767 -15.88 -2.88 -23.84
N PRO A 768 -14.82 -3.66 -23.50
CA PRO A 768 -14.93 -5.10 -23.27
C PRO A 768 -15.95 -5.48 -22.18
N ILE A 769 -16.81 -6.45 -22.53
CA ILE A 769 -17.73 -7.11 -21.61
C ILE A 769 -17.13 -8.45 -21.18
N THR A 770 -16.69 -8.54 -19.94
CA THR A 770 -16.12 -9.77 -19.35
C THR A 770 -17.23 -10.57 -18.69
N VAL A 771 -17.45 -11.82 -19.12
CA VAL A 771 -18.20 -12.80 -18.31
C VAL A 771 -17.30 -13.20 -17.15
N ILE A 772 -17.77 -12.95 -15.92
CA ILE A 772 -17.09 -13.31 -14.66
C ILE A 772 -17.40 -14.76 -14.30
N ALA A 773 -18.69 -15.12 -14.29
CA ALA A 773 -19.18 -16.44 -13.92
C ALA A 773 -20.45 -16.78 -14.72
N SER A 774 -20.75 -18.06 -14.86
CA SER A 774 -21.96 -18.54 -15.54
C SER A 774 -22.39 -19.91 -15.05
N ASP A 775 -23.69 -20.12 -14.92
CA ASP A 775 -24.31 -21.42 -14.67
C ASP A 775 -25.37 -21.71 -15.75
N SER A 776 -25.65 -22.99 -16.00
CA SER A 776 -26.58 -23.46 -17.01
C SER A 776 -27.13 -24.84 -16.68
N VAL A 777 -28.46 -24.97 -16.73
CA VAL A 777 -29.17 -26.18 -16.31
C VAL A 777 -30.26 -26.56 -17.31
N LEU A 778 -30.29 -27.83 -17.72
CA LEU A 778 -31.33 -28.35 -18.60
C LEU A 778 -32.60 -28.66 -17.80
N ILE A 779 -33.73 -28.11 -18.22
CA ILE A 779 -35.05 -28.44 -17.68
C ILE A 779 -35.89 -29.17 -18.73
N ARG A 780 -36.90 -29.92 -18.27
CA ARG A 780 -37.92 -30.55 -19.13
C ARG A 780 -39.27 -29.90 -18.86
N VAL A 781 -39.99 -29.52 -19.92
CA VAL A 781 -41.31 -28.92 -19.77
C VAL A 781 -42.38 -30.00 -19.62
N THR A 782 -43.16 -29.96 -18.54
CA THR A 782 -44.29 -30.88 -18.29
C THR A 782 -45.63 -30.22 -18.57
N ALA A 783 -46.69 -31.03 -18.68
CA ALA A 783 -48.04 -30.54 -18.91
C ALA A 783 -48.55 -29.67 -17.74
N SER A 784 -49.45 -28.74 -18.01
CA SER A 784 -50.08 -27.92 -16.97
C SER A 784 -50.81 -28.81 -15.95
N GLY A 785 -50.55 -28.59 -14.67
CA GLY A 785 -51.09 -29.39 -13.57
C GLY A 785 -50.32 -30.68 -13.26
N ALA A 786 -49.20 -30.97 -13.93
CA ALA A 786 -48.27 -32.00 -13.47
C ALA A 786 -47.42 -31.49 -12.30
N ASP A 787 -47.16 -32.37 -11.32
CA ASP A 787 -46.26 -32.06 -10.19
C ASP A 787 -44.83 -31.78 -10.67
N PHE A 788 -44.13 -30.90 -9.96
CA PHE A 788 -42.72 -30.63 -10.20
C PHE A 788 -41.87 -31.81 -9.70
N ALA A 789 -41.16 -32.45 -10.63
CA ALA A 789 -40.29 -33.58 -10.33
C ALA A 789 -38.81 -33.20 -10.48
N VAL A 790 -38.07 -33.27 -9.38
CA VAL A 790 -36.59 -33.31 -9.41
C VAL A 790 -36.19 -34.78 -9.60
N PRO A 791 -35.34 -35.11 -10.60
CA PRO A 791 -34.65 -36.39 -10.63
C PRO A 791 -33.83 -36.61 -9.36
N VAL A 792 -33.42 -37.84 -9.06
CA VAL A 792 -32.50 -38.09 -7.92
C VAL A 792 -31.08 -37.65 -8.30
N ALA A 793 -30.85 -36.34 -8.27
CA ALA A 793 -29.55 -35.71 -8.37
C ALA A 793 -28.81 -35.77 -7.03
N THR A 794 -27.49 -35.57 -7.06
CA THR A 794 -26.74 -35.16 -5.86
C THR A 794 -27.17 -33.76 -5.48
N GLU A 795 -27.84 -33.64 -4.33
CA GLU A 795 -28.22 -32.36 -3.74
C GLU A 795 -26.98 -31.44 -3.55
N PRO A 796 -27.13 -30.11 -3.70
CA PRO A 796 -26.02 -29.18 -3.48
C PRO A 796 -25.45 -29.31 -2.08
N ASP A 797 -24.17 -28.96 -1.92
CA ASP A 797 -23.56 -28.96 -0.62
C ASP A 797 -24.17 -27.88 0.31
N TRP A 798 -23.77 -27.90 1.57
CA TRP A 798 -24.25 -26.93 2.55
C TRP A 798 -23.90 -25.48 2.17
N THR A 799 -22.86 -25.21 1.36
CA THR A 799 -22.45 -23.83 1.01
C THR A 799 -23.49 -23.16 0.14
N HIS A 800 -23.99 -23.83 -0.90
CA HIS A 800 -25.00 -23.29 -1.80
C HIS A 800 -26.33 -23.06 -1.08
N HIS A 801 -26.71 -23.99 -0.18
CA HIS A 801 -27.87 -23.79 0.70
C HIS A 801 -27.68 -22.62 1.69
N ASN A 802 -26.48 -22.43 2.23
CA ASN A 802 -26.17 -21.32 3.12
C ASN A 802 -26.17 -19.98 2.36
N ASP A 803 -25.60 -19.94 1.16
CA ASP A 803 -25.56 -18.78 0.27
C ASP A 803 -26.98 -18.34 -0.14
N TYR A 804 -27.85 -19.28 -0.54
CA TYR A 804 -29.26 -18.99 -0.79
C TYR A 804 -29.97 -18.47 0.46
N GLY A 805 -29.72 -19.08 1.62
CA GLY A 805 -30.25 -18.61 2.91
C GLY A 805 -29.80 -17.19 3.27
N ILE A 806 -28.54 -16.84 3.01
CA ILE A 806 -27.96 -15.51 3.22
C ILE A 806 -28.67 -14.49 2.33
N ALA A 807 -28.83 -14.79 1.03
CA ALA A 807 -29.49 -13.90 0.10
C ALA A 807 -30.95 -13.64 0.50
N LEU A 808 -31.68 -14.70 0.89
CA LEU A 808 -33.06 -14.61 1.39
C LEU A 808 -33.17 -13.82 2.71
N LEU A 809 -32.22 -13.98 3.64
CA LEU A 809 -32.16 -13.24 4.90
C LEU A 809 -31.94 -11.74 4.68
N LEU A 810 -31.07 -11.37 3.73
CA LEU A 810 -30.78 -9.99 3.37
C LEU A 810 -31.93 -9.33 2.59
N GLU A 811 -32.63 -10.10 1.75
CA GLU A 811 -33.86 -9.66 1.06
C GLU A 811 -35.03 -9.45 2.05
N GLY A 812 -35.10 -10.28 3.09
CA GLY A 812 -36.11 -10.26 4.15
C GLY A 812 -37.12 -11.42 4.10
N ASP A 813 -36.91 -12.44 3.27
CA ASP A 813 -37.71 -13.67 3.30
C ASP A 813 -37.20 -14.61 4.39
N LEU A 814 -37.52 -14.25 5.64
CA LEU A 814 -37.08 -14.97 6.84
C LEU A 814 -37.56 -16.43 6.88
N ARG A 815 -38.72 -16.73 6.27
CA ARG A 815 -39.24 -18.10 6.18
C ARG A 815 -38.41 -18.94 5.21
N GLY A 816 -38.04 -18.39 4.05
CA GLY A 816 -37.14 -19.02 3.10
C GLY A 816 -35.73 -19.19 3.66
N ALA A 817 -35.19 -18.16 4.30
CA ALA A 817 -33.90 -18.20 4.98
C ALA A 817 -33.86 -19.29 6.05
N GLY A 818 -34.88 -19.37 6.91
CA GLY A 818 -35.01 -20.41 7.93
C GLY A 818 -35.08 -21.82 7.37
N GLN A 819 -35.80 -22.04 6.25
CA GLN A 819 -35.81 -23.32 5.54
C GLN A 819 -34.41 -23.68 4.99
N ALA A 820 -33.71 -22.72 4.39
CA ALA A 820 -32.38 -22.92 3.83
C ALA A 820 -31.33 -23.23 4.93
N PHE A 821 -31.30 -22.46 6.02
CA PHE A 821 -30.36 -22.70 7.13
C PHE A 821 -30.68 -23.97 7.94
N ALA A 822 -31.96 -24.36 8.05
CA ALA A 822 -32.32 -25.69 8.57
C ALA A 822 -31.77 -26.82 7.68
N ARG A 823 -31.66 -26.60 6.36
CA ARG A 823 -31.00 -27.56 5.47
C ARG A 823 -29.48 -27.56 5.63
N VAL A 824 -28.85 -26.40 5.88
CA VAL A 824 -27.42 -26.31 6.26
C VAL A 824 -27.14 -27.12 7.54
N GLU A 825 -27.95 -26.98 8.59
CA GLU A 825 -27.81 -27.75 9.84
C GLU A 825 -28.00 -29.26 9.60
N ALA A 826 -28.93 -29.66 8.71
CA ALA A 826 -29.15 -31.07 8.38
C ALA A 826 -28.07 -31.69 7.48
N LEU A 827 -27.44 -30.91 6.59
CA LEU A 827 -26.35 -31.37 5.71
C LEU A 827 -24.97 -31.33 6.38
N ALA A 828 -24.76 -30.42 7.33
CA ALA A 828 -23.48 -30.20 8.01
C ALA A 828 -23.65 -29.98 9.53
N PRO A 829 -24.17 -30.97 10.28
CA PRO A 829 -24.54 -30.82 11.70
C PRO A 829 -23.37 -30.55 12.66
N GLY A 830 -22.12 -30.73 12.20
CA GLY A 830 -20.92 -30.41 12.96
C GLY A 830 -20.36 -29.01 12.70
N ARG A 831 -21.16 -28.07 12.19
CA ARG A 831 -20.72 -26.70 11.87
C ARG A 831 -21.71 -25.64 12.35
N ILE A 832 -21.21 -24.53 12.88
CA ILE A 832 -22.05 -23.50 13.51
C ILE A 832 -22.97 -22.74 12.56
N ASP A 833 -22.66 -22.58 11.26
CA ASP A 833 -23.38 -21.63 10.41
C ASP A 833 -24.87 -21.97 10.22
N GLY A 834 -25.25 -23.25 10.31
CA GLY A 834 -26.66 -23.68 10.33
C GLY A 834 -27.42 -23.10 11.54
N PRO A 835 -27.14 -23.55 12.78
CA PRO A 835 -27.78 -23.01 13.97
C PRO A 835 -27.53 -21.50 14.18
N LEU A 836 -26.36 -20.97 13.82
CA LEU A 836 -26.06 -19.53 13.93
C LEU A 836 -26.91 -18.67 12.98
N ASN A 837 -27.09 -19.09 11.73
CA ASN A 837 -27.90 -18.33 10.78
C ASN A 837 -29.41 -18.57 11.01
N LEU A 838 -29.80 -19.71 11.59
CA LEU A 838 -31.13 -19.87 12.19
C LEU A 838 -31.36 -18.89 13.36
N ALA A 839 -30.36 -18.67 14.22
CA ALA A 839 -30.47 -17.68 15.30
C ALA A 839 -30.61 -16.25 14.76
N ARG A 840 -29.82 -15.88 13.75
CA ARG A 840 -29.92 -14.58 13.05
C ARG A 840 -31.31 -14.39 12.42
N THR A 841 -31.87 -15.45 11.82
CA THR A 841 -33.22 -15.44 11.25
C THR A 841 -34.29 -15.31 12.33
N ALA A 842 -34.21 -16.09 13.41
CA ALA A 842 -35.15 -16.03 14.53
C ALA A 842 -35.12 -14.68 15.26
N LEU A 843 -33.96 -14.05 15.39
CA LEU A 843 -33.81 -12.68 15.90
C LEU A 843 -34.51 -11.68 14.97
N ALA A 844 -34.33 -11.79 13.66
CA ALA A 844 -35.02 -10.95 12.68
C ALA A 844 -36.56 -11.15 12.67
N GLU A 845 -37.04 -12.35 13.03
CA GLU A 845 -38.47 -12.63 13.28
C GLU A 845 -38.97 -12.14 14.66
N GLY A 846 -38.09 -11.60 15.53
CA GLY A 846 -38.42 -11.24 16.92
C GLY A 846 -38.65 -12.43 17.86
N ARG A 847 -38.29 -13.65 17.45
CA ARG A 847 -38.54 -14.90 18.19
C ARG A 847 -37.36 -15.27 19.10
N LEU A 848 -37.12 -14.47 20.14
CA LEU A 848 -35.97 -14.60 21.05
C LEU A 848 -35.75 -16.02 21.58
N THR A 849 -36.80 -16.76 21.95
CA THR A 849 -36.67 -18.17 22.40
C THR A 849 -36.12 -19.11 21.34
N LEU A 850 -36.46 -18.92 20.06
CA LEU A 850 -35.89 -19.72 18.97
C LEU A 850 -34.44 -19.29 18.68
N ALA A 851 -34.13 -18.00 18.83
CA ALA A 851 -32.76 -17.49 18.72
C ALA A 851 -31.86 -18.06 19.82
N TYR A 852 -32.29 -18.04 21.08
CA TYR A 852 -31.60 -18.68 22.21
C TYR A 852 -31.37 -20.18 21.97
N ASN A 853 -32.43 -20.95 21.68
CA ASN A 853 -32.34 -22.39 21.41
C ASN A 853 -31.41 -22.73 20.22
N ALA A 854 -31.21 -21.81 19.28
CA ALA A 854 -30.30 -21.97 18.15
C ALA A 854 -28.85 -21.57 18.50
N LEU A 855 -28.66 -20.51 19.27
CA LEU A 855 -27.34 -20.12 19.80
C LEU A 855 -26.76 -21.16 20.76
N GLU A 856 -27.59 -21.80 21.58
CA GLU A 856 -27.17 -22.91 22.44
C GLU A 856 -26.60 -24.09 21.62
N ARG A 857 -27.21 -24.41 20.46
CA ARG A 857 -26.66 -25.43 19.54
C ARG A 857 -25.39 -24.96 18.84
N SER A 858 -25.28 -23.66 18.53
CA SER A 858 -24.07 -23.06 17.98
C SER A 858 -22.88 -23.18 18.94
N GLU A 859 -23.05 -22.77 20.20
CA GLU A 859 -22.02 -22.86 21.25
C GLU A 859 -21.71 -24.32 21.67
N ALA A 860 -22.67 -25.25 21.50
CA ALA A 860 -22.44 -26.69 21.74
C ALA A 860 -21.61 -27.37 20.63
N ILE A 861 -21.54 -26.77 19.43
CA ILE A 861 -20.64 -27.19 18.35
C ILE A 861 -19.27 -26.51 18.50
N GLU A 862 -19.26 -25.19 18.71
CA GLU A 862 -18.04 -24.38 18.85
C GLU A 862 -18.23 -23.29 19.91
N SER A 863 -17.77 -23.58 21.13
CA SER A 863 -17.92 -22.69 22.28
C SER A 863 -17.02 -21.46 22.16
N GLY A 864 -17.58 -20.27 22.36
CA GLY A 864 -16.87 -19.00 22.41
C GLY A 864 -16.64 -18.32 21.06
N ASN A 865 -17.07 -18.90 19.93
CA ASN A 865 -16.85 -18.33 18.61
C ASN A 865 -17.35 -16.86 18.53
N PRO A 866 -16.55 -15.90 18.01
CA PRO A 866 -16.93 -14.49 18.04
C PRO A 866 -18.20 -14.18 17.23
N ARG A 867 -18.50 -14.96 16.18
CA ARG A 867 -19.76 -14.81 15.41
C ARG A 867 -20.99 -15.24 16.20
N SER A 868 -20.86 -16.30 17.02
CA SER A 868 -21.88 -16.68 18.01
C SER A 868 -22.01 -15.58 19.06
N ALA A 869 -20.90 -15.07 19.60
CA ALA A 869 -20.88 -14.02 20.63
C ALA A 869 -21.54 -12.70 20.16
N TRP A 870 -21.34 -12.32 18.89
CA TRP A 870 -22.02 -11.18 18.28
C TRP A 870 -23.55 -11.35 18.32
N VAL A 871 -24.07 -12.49 17.86
CA VAL A 871 -25.53 -12.73 17.82
C VAL A 871 -26.11 -12.92 19.23
N TRP A 872 -25.37 -13.52 20.17
CA TRP A 872 -25.71 -13.48 21.60
C TRP A 872 -25.86 -12.04 22.11
N GLY A 873 -24.90 -11.16 21.81
CA GLY A 873 -24.96 -9.75 22.19
C GLY A 873 -26.21 -9.04 21.67
N GLN A 874 -26.62 -9.33 20.42
CA GLN A 874 -27.85 -8.78 19.86
C GLN A 874 -29.12 -9.34 20.54
N VAL A 875 -29.21 -10.66 20.72
CA VAL A 875 -30.38 -11.29 21.38
C VAL A 875 -30.53 -10.81 22.83
N LEU A 876 -29.43 -10.76 23.60
CA LEU A 876 -29.42 -10.30 24.98
C LEU A 876 -29.75 -8.80 25.09
N GLN A 877 -29.35 -7.97 24.12
CA GLN A 877 -29.65 -6.54 24.09
C GLN A 877 -31.14 -6.27 23.85
N GLU A 878 -31.78 -7.01 22.93
CA GLU A 878 -33.22 -6.88 22.66
C GLU A 878 -34.08 -7.57 23.75
N ASP A 879 -33.53 -8.53 24.50
CA ASP A 879 -34.09 -9.09 25.75
C ASP A 879 -33.87 -8.17 26.98
N GLY A 880 -33.25 -6.99 26.80
CA GLY A 880 -32.99 -6.01 27.86
C GLY A 880 -31.89 -6.38 28.86
N ARG A 881 -31.15 -7.46 28.63
CA ARG A 881 -30.08 -7.99 29.49
C ARG A 881 -28.74 -7.30 29.19
N TYR A 882 -28.66 -6.00 29.45
CA TYR A 882 -27.55 -5.16 28.98
C TYR A 882 -26.17 -5.56 29.54
N GLU A 883 -26.03 -5.99 30.79
CA GLU A 883 -24.73 -6.45 31.32
C GLU A 883 -24.23 -7.73 30.62
N ASP A 884 -25.12 -8.69 30.36
CA ASP A 884 -24.81 -9.90 29.61
C ASP A 884 -24.47 -9.57 28.14
N ALA A 885 -25.26 -8.70 27.50
CA ALA A 885 -25.04 -8.25 26.13
C ALA A 885 -23.70 -7.53 25.97
N ALA A 886 -23.38 -6.59 26.88
CA ALA A 886 -22.08 -5.91 26.92
C ALA A 886 -20.94 -6.91 27.12
N SER A 887 -21.15 -7.96 27.91
CA SER A 887 -20.16 -9.02 28.12
C SER A 887 -19.99 -9.92 26.88
N ALA A 888 -21.05 -10.17 26.12
CA ALA A 888 -20.98 -10.86 24.83
C ALA A 888 -20.23 -10.02 23.76
N TYR A 889 -20.50 -8.72 23.66
CA TYR A 889 -19.73 -7.81 22.78
C TYR A 889 -18.25 -7.69 23.22
N ARG A 890 -17.94 -7.76 24.52
CA ARG A 890 -16.55 -7.85 25.00
C ARG A 890 -15.87 -9.17 24.62
N ARG A 891 -16.60 -10.28 24.37
CA ARG A 891 -16.00 -11.50 23.79
C ARG A 891 -15.61 -11.28 22.33
N VAL A 892 -16.46 -10.60 21.54
CA VAL A 892 -16.10 -10.22 20.16
C VAL A 892 -14.83 -9.38 20.15
N LEU A 893 -14.75 -8.36 21.00
CA LEU A 893 -13.62 -7.44 21.11
C LEU A 893 -12.35 -8.04 21.76
N HIS A 894 -12.40 -9.29 22.24
CA HIS A 894 -11.20 -10.03 22.64
C HIS A 894 -10.47 -10.60 21.41
N ASP A 895 -11.23 -11.14 20.46
CA ASP A 895 -10.68 -11.78 19.25
C ASP A 895 -10.50 -10.76 18.11
N PHE A 896 -11.44 -9.83 17.97
CA PHE A 896 -11.47 -8.77 16.96
C PHE A 896 -11.46 -7.39 17.64
N PRO A 897 -10.30 -6.92 18.16
CA PRO A 897 -10.21 -5.74 19.02
C PRO A 897 -10.59 -4.42 18.32
N ASP A 898 -10.67 -4.41 16.99
CA ASP A 898 -11.03 -3.25 16.18
C ASP A 898 -12.41 -3.39 15.50
N ASP A 899 -13.24 -4.38 15.90
CA ASP A 899 -14.60 -4.56 15.36
C ASP A 899 -15.49 -3.35 15.71
N ARG A 900 -15.64 -2.45 14.73
CA ARG A 900 -16.44 -1.23 14.84
C ARG A 900 -17.90 -1.51 15.15
N ALA A 901 -18.47 -2.60 14.64
CA ALA A 901 -19.85 -2.97 14.92
C ALA A 901 -20.00 -3.41 16.39
N ALA A 902 -19.04 -4.15 16.94
CA ALA A 902 -18.99 -4.55 18.34
C ALA A 902 -18.73 -3.37 19.28
N TRP A 903 -17.82 -2.44 18.96
CA TRP A 903 -17.64 -1.20 19.72
C TRP A 903 -18.92 -0.34 19.72
N ARG A 904 -19.57 -0.17 18.56
CA ARG A 904 -20.84 0.55 18.41
C ARG A 904 -21.95 -0.07 19.25
N ALA A 905 -22.07 -1.40 19.20
CA ALA A 905 -23.09 -2.13 19.94
C ALA A 905 -22.80 -2.15 21.45
N LEU A 906 -21.55 -2.25 21.87
CA LEU A 906 -21.13 -2.10 23.27
C LEU A 906 -21.44 -0.70 23.81
N GLY A 907 -21.09 0.36 23.05
CA GLY A 907 -21.41 1.75 23.39
C GLY A 907 -22.91 2.01 23.52
N ARG A 908 -23.73 1.54 22.56
CA ARG A 908 -25.20 1.56 22.65
C ARG A 908 -25.69 0.80 23.90
N THR A 909 -25.14 -0.39 24.18
CA THR A 909 -25.55 -1.21 25.34
C THR A 909 -25.27 -0.50 26.66
N LEU A 910 -24.06 0.03 26.85
CA LEU A 910 -23.67 0.74 28.06
C LEU A 910 -24.46 2.04 28.25
N PHE A 911 -24.86 2.71 27.16
CA PHE A 911 -25.78 3.84 27.21
C PHE A 911 -27.19 3.44 27.70
N LEU A 912 -27.73 2.32 27.19
CA LEU A 912 -29.03 1.78 27.62
C LEU A 912 -29.01 1.28 29.08
N ASP A 913 -27.86 0.77 29.54
CA ASP A 913 -27.57 0.36 30.93
C ASP A 913 -27.34 1.56 31.88
N GLY A 914 -27.42 2.80 31.38
CA GLY A 914 -27.16 4.02 32.16
C GLY A 914 -25.68 4.26 32.50
N ARG A 915 -24.76 3.41 32.03
CA ARG A 915 -23.32 3.46 32.27
C ARG A 915 -22.63 4.44 31.31
N TYR A 916 -23.11 5.68 31.29
CA TYR A 916 -22.69 6.72 30.34
C TYR A 916 -21.17 6.95 30.28
N GLN A 917 -20.46 6.78 31.41
CA GLN A 917 -19.02 6.97 31.44
C GLN A 917 -18.23 5.86 30.73
N ASP A 918 -18.71 4.61 30.82
CA ASP A 918 -18.16 3.46 30.11
C ASP A 918 -18.60 3.43 28.65
N ALA A 919 -19.84 3.88 28.37
CA ALA A 919 -20.34 4.08 27.02
C ALA A 919 -19.44 5.04 26.25
N LEU A 920 -19.04 6.17 26.84
CA LEU A 920 -18.08 7.09 26.22
C LEU A 920 -16.74 6.43 25.91
N ALA A 921 -16.17 5.60 26.81
CA ALA A 921 -14.92 4.92 26.52
C ALA A 921 -15.01 3.98 25.30
N ALA A 922 -16.13 3.25 25.15
CA ALA A 922 -16.38 2.40 23.98
C ALA A 922 -16.63 3.21 22.68
N LEU A 923 -17.27 4.38 22.79
CA LEU A 923 -17.61 5.23 21.64
C LEU A 923 -16.44 6.11 21.20
N ASP A 924 -15.60 6.57 22.12
CA ASP A 924 -14.33 7.23 21.80
C ASP A 924 -13.38 6.23 21.11
N ARG A 925 -13.29 4.98 21.58
CA ARG A 925 -12.51 3.92 20.91
C ARG A 925 -13.01 3.58 19.50
N LEU A 926 -14.32 3.64 19.27
CA LEU A 926 -14.89 3.49 17.92
C LEU A 926 -14.46 4.66 17.00
N LEU A 927 -14.49 5.89 17.50
CA LEU A 927 -14.12 7.08 16.74
C LEU A 927 -12.61 7.18 16.45
N ASP A 928 -11.75 6.51 17.23
CA ASP A 928 -10.34 6.30 16.87
C ASP A 928 -10.16 5.46 15.59
N ILE A 929 -11.11 4.58 15.28
CA ILE A 929 -11.06 3.62 14.16
C ILE A 929 -11.83 4.19 12.95
N ASP A 930 -12.99 4.79 13.18
CA ASP A 930 -13.80 5.45 12.15
C ASP A 930 -14.39 6.78 12.67
N PRO A 931 -13.71 7.91 12.45
CA PRO A 931 -14.15 9.23 12.90
C PRO A 931 -15.52 9.68 12.34
N GLU A 932 -16.00 9.01 11.29
CA GLU A 932 -17.22 9.36 10.56
C GLU A 932 -18.46 8.56 11.02
N ASP A 933 -18.35 7.75 12.09
CA ASP A 933 -19.48 6.97 12.61
C ASP A 933 -20.57 7.87 13.27
N ARG A 934 -21.60 8.18 12.47
CA ARG A 934 -22.80 8.92 12.89
C ARG A 934 -23.46 8.33 14.15
N VAL A 935 -23.53 7.00 14.28
CA VAL A 935 -24.19 6.33 15.42
C VAL A 935 -23.36 6.49 16.69
N ALA A 936 -22.03 6.47 16.56
CA ALA A 936 -21.12 6.77 17.65
C ALA A 936 -21.31 8.19 18.18
N HIS A 937 -21.28 9.18 17.28
CA HIS A 937 -21.52 10.59 17.62
C HIS A 937 -22.88 10.83 18.29
N TYR A 938 -23.94 10.13 17.83
CA TYR A 938 -25.27 10.20 18.46
C TYR A 938 -25.28 9.72 19.92
N HIS A 939 -24.80 8.50 20.18
CA HIS A 939 -24.78 7.97 21.56
C HIS A 939 -23.76 8.72 22.45
N ARG A 940 -22.70 9.28 21.85
CA ARG A 940 -21.71 10.13 22.52
C ARG A 940 -22.33 11.45 22.98
N MET A 941 -23.06 12.14 22.11
CA MET A 941 -23.85 13.33 22.44
C MET A 941 -24.81 13.06 23.60
N LEU A 942 -25.59 11.97 23.54
CA LEU A 942 -26.54 11.62 24.61
C LEU A 942 -25.85 11.30 25.93
N SER A 943 -24.75 10.54 25.90
CA SER A 943 -23.97 10.20 27.09
C SER A 943 -23.32 11.43 27.73
N LEU A 944 -22.84 12.38 26.92
CA LEU A 944 -22.27 13.65 27.40
C LEU A 944 -23.34 14.56 28.04
N ARG A 945 -24.55 14.64 27.47
CA ARG A 945 -25.71 15.32 28.08
C ARG A 945 -26.09 14.71 29.42
N ALA A 946 -26.18 13.38 29.49
CA ALA A 946 -26.49 12.67 30.74
C ALA A 946 -25.43 12.86 31.85
N LEU A 947 -24.19 13.21 31.47
CA LEU A 947 -23.09 13.55 32.37
C LEU A 947 -22.89 15.06 32.59
N GLY A 948 -23.78 15.92 32.08
CA GLY A 948 -23.71 17.39 32.23
C GLY A 948 -22.52 18.04 31.51
N ARG A 949 -22.05 17.46 30.40
CA ARG A 949 -20.86 17.92 29.63
C ARG A 949 -21.27 18.64 28.34
N ASP A 950 -22.08 19.70 28.47
CA ASP A 950 -22.84 20.29 27.35
C ASP A 950 -21.97 20.78 26.18
N GLU A 951 -20.82 21.41 26.42
CA GLU A 951 -19.89 21.82 25.34
C GLU A 951 -19.35 20.65 24.51
N ALA A 952 -19.12 19.50 25.15
CA ALA A 952 -18.65 18.30 24.47
C ALA A 952 -19.81 17.58 23.78
N ALA A 953 -21.01 17.63 24.36
CA ALA A 953 -22.22 17.13 23.72
C ALA A 953 -22.54 17.91 22.42
N ALA A 954 -22.40 19.24 22.44
CA ALA A 954 -22.59 20.08 21.25
C ALA A 954 -21.61 19.75 20.11
N ARG A 955 -20.35 19.39 20.44
CA ARG A 955 -19.37 18.89 19.45
C ARG A 955 -19.83 17.57 18.81
N ALA A 956 -20.30 16.63 19.63
CA ALA A 956 -20.81 15.34 19.15
C ALA A 956 -22.13 15.49 18.36
N GLU A 957 -22.98 16.47 18.72
CA GLU A 957 -24.19 16.83 17.98
C GLU A 957 -23.86 17.42 16.60
N ALA A 958 -22.89 18.34 16.53
CA ALA A 958 -22.42 18.89 15.25
C ALA A 958 -21.87 17.79 14.32
N ALA A 959 -21.07 16.86 14.84
CA ALA A 959 -20.57 15.71 14.09
C ALA A 959 -21.70 14.77 13.63
N TYR A 960 -22.65 14.43 14.52
CA TYR A 960 -23.83 13.62 14.20
C TYR A 960 -24.69 14.24 13.10
N LEU A 961 -24.85 15.57 13.09
CA LEU A 961 -25.58 16.30 12.05
C LEU A 961 -24.80 16.37 10.74
N TYR A 962 -23.48 16.57 10.79
CA TYR A 962 -22.60 16.60 9.62
C TYR A 962 -22.63 15.28 8.85
N TYR A 963 -22.43 14.14 9.53
CA TYR A 963 -22.56 12.79 8.96
C TYR A 963 -24.01 12.32 8.84
N GLY A 964 -24.99 13.22 8.94
CA GLY A 964 -26.42 12.91 8.89
C GLY A 964 -26.86 12.28 7.56
N ILE A 965 -28.05 11.68 7.55
CA ILE A 965 -28.75 11.29 6.32
C ILE A 965 -29.95 12.22 6.17
N ASP A 966 -30.13 12.79 4.98
CA ASP A 966 -31.32 13.57 4.65
C ASP A 966 -32.42 12.62 4.15
N GLU A 967 -33.43 12.43 5.00
CA GLU A 967 -34.57 11.57 4.71
C GLU A 967 -35.59 12.25 3.77
N SER A 968 -35.53 13.57 3.59
CA SER A 968 -36.42 14.31 2.67
C SER A 968 -36.05 14.09 1.20
N ALA A 969 -34.77 13.86 0.90
CA ALA A 969 -34.27 13.52 -0.43
C ALA A 969 -34.91 12.23 -1.02
N GLN A 970 -35.64 11.45 -0.23
CA GLN A 970 -36.48 10.35 -0.74
C GLN A 970 -37.56 10.81 -1.73
N GLU A 971 -38.05 12.06 -1.65
CA GLU A 971 -39.02 12.59 -2.62
C GLU A 971 -38.43 12.67 -4.04
N ILE A 972 -37.18 13.13 -4.15
CA ILE A 972 -36.43 13.23 -5.40
C ILE A 972 -36.27 11.83 -6.04
N THR A 973 -35.84 10.83 -5.25
CA THR A 973 -35.71 9.44 -5.75
C THR A 973 -37.07 8.82 -6.13
N ARG A 974 -38.18 9.27 -5.54
CA ARG A 974 -39.53 8.81 -5.89
C ARG A 974 -39.95 9.34 -7.25
N ALA A 975 -39.66 10.61 -7.55
CA ALA A 975 -39.89 11.20 -8.87
C ALA A 975 -39.07 10.50 -9.97
N TYR A 976 -37.78 10.22 -9.71
CA TYR A 976 -36.96 9.45 -10.66
C TYR A 976 -37.51 8.02 -10.89
N ARG A 977 -37.86 7.29 -9.83
CA ARG A 977 -38.41 5.92 -9.94
C ARG A 977 -39.75 5.86 -10.67
N ALA A 978 -40.60 6.87 -10.53
CA ALA A 978 -41.84 6.97 -11.30
C ALA A 978 -41.61 7.12 -12.81
N ARG A 979 -40.50 7.78 -13.22
CA ARG A 979 -40.08 7.90 -14.62
C ARG A 979 -39.36 6.64 -15.16
N HIS A 980 -38.71 5.86 -14.29
CA HIS A 980 -37.83 4.75 -14.67
C HIS A 980 -38.25 3.41 -14.02
N PRO A 981 -39.15 2.61 -14.65
CA PRO A 981 -39.67 1.37 -14.07
C PRO A 981 -38.62 0.30 -13.75
N GLY A 982 -37.52 0.26 -14.50
CA GLY A 982 -36.37 -0.60 -14.22
C GLY A 982 -35.68 -0.24 -12.90
N ALA A 983 -35.29 1.02 -12.75
CA ALA A 983 -34.74 1.55 -11.49
C ALA A 983 -35.72 1.43 -10.31
N ASN A 984 -37.04 1.54 -10.54
CA ASN A 984 -38.03 1.28 -9.51
C ASN A 984 -38.05 -0.20 -9.06
N THR A 985 -37.83 -1.14 -9.99
CA THR A 985 -37.65 -2.58 -9.66
C THR A 985 -36.36 -2.78 -8.86
N MET A 986 -35.25 -2.23 -9.33
CA MET A 986 -33.92 -2.38 -8.69
C MET A 986 -33.80 -1.69 -7.33
N ALA A 987 -34.68 -0.74 -7.01
CA ALA A 987 -34.80 -0.12 -5.70
C ALA A 987 -35.78 -0.82 -4.73
N GLN A 988 -36.34 -1.98 -5.11
CA GLN A 988 -37.05 -2.86 -4.16
C GLN A 988 -36.04 -3.79 -3.46
N ARG A 989 -36.39 -4.30 -2.28
CA ARG A 989 -35.67 -5.46 -1.71
C ARG A 989 -35.92 -6.72 -2.56
N ILE A 990 -37.20 -7.06 -2.72
CA ILE A 990 -37.67 -8.21 -3.52
C ILE A 990 -37.68 -7.82 -5.01
N ARG A 991 -36.61 -8.17 -5.75
CA ARG A 991 -36.39 -7.77 -7.16
C ARG A 991 -36.91 -8.84 -8.13
N ILE A 992 -38.12 -8.63 -8.67
CA ILE A 992 -38.79 -9.59 -9.58
C ILE A 992 -38.83 -9.07 -11.02
N HIS A 993 -37.95 -9.63 -11.85
CA HIS A 993 -37.87 -9.42 -13.29
C HIS A 993 -38.94 -10.28 -13.97
N ARG A 994 -39.89 -9.65 -14.66
CA ARG A 994 -40.96 -10.34 -15.39
C ARG A 994 -40.60 -10.44 -16.86
N LEU A 995 -40.52 -11.65 -17.39
CA LEU A 995 -40.11 -11.91 -18.76
C LEU A 995 -41.32 -12.32 -19.61
N GLU A 996 -41.40 -11.75 -20.80
CA GLU A 996 -42.33 -12.17 -21.86
C GLU A 996 -41.57 -13.04 -22.86
N ALA A 997 -42.31 -13.85 -23.63
CA ALA A 997 -41.70 -14.64 -24.70
C ALA A 997 -41.23 -13.73 -25.84
N ILE A 998 -40.01 -13.97 -26.31
CA ILE A 998 -39.45 -13.33 -27.51
C ILE A 998 -40.30 -13.75 -28.72
N ARG A 999 -40.53 -12.82 -29.65
CA ARG A 999 -41.42 -12.97 -30.81
C ARG A 999 -40.66 -13.12 -32.11
#